data_AF-A0A7Z9WUX9-F1
#
_entry.id   AF-A0A7Z9WUX9-F1
#
_cell.length_a   1.000
_cell.length_b   1.000
_cell.length_c   1.000
_cell.angle_alpha   90.00
_cell.angle_beta   90.00
_cell.angle_gamma   90.00
#
_symmetry.space_group_name_H-M   'P 1'
#
loop_
_entity.id
_entity.type
_entity.pdbx_description
1 polymer ?
#
loop_
_entity_poly.entity_id
_entity_poly.type
_entity_poly.pdbx_seq_one_letter_code
_entity_poly.pdbx_strand_id
1 'polypeptide(L)'
;FAVCREASKRVLGMRHYDVQLIGGMVLHEGKIAEMRTGEGKTLVATLAAYLNALSGKGVHVVTVNDYLARRDAEWMGKLYGWLGLTTGVIASGQSEEEKRLAYAADITYGTNNEFGFDYLRDNMVFTLEERVMRGLNYAIVDEVDSILIDEARTPLIISGPAEDRSELYLKLNEIVPHLERGEEDEENKTATGDYTVDEKDKQVYLTDQGHEKVERLLREMGLLGEGESLYDAKHLGLMHHVNAALRAHVLFEKNRDYIVENNEIVIIDEFTGRKMPGRRWSEGLHQAIEAKEGVPIQAENQTLASITFQNYFRLYDKLAGMTGTADTEAGEFMQTYGLEVVQIPPNKPTQRIDHPDLVFLDMPSKLEAVVKEVKASHEKGQPVLVGTASIEMSEVVSGLLKKAGIPHNVLNAKNHEREAQIIADAGQPGAVTVATNMAGRGTDIQLGGNLEQELAALGEEATPERIDQVKQAWRKRHEQAKAAGGLKVIGTERHESRRIDNQLRGRSGRQGDPGESRFYLSLDDDLMRIFASDRIKAMMQKLGMQPGEPIEHRMVTRAIESAQKKVEARNQDARAHLLKFDDVANEQRLIVYAQRNEILESEDISDLLAQMRTEVVNDLIDVYIPPGSLDEQWDVSGLELALKERLGIELPVAQWVKEDSSLHEEALREKILQAVEEAYAAKVDELGEQVMRGFEKAVLLQTLDQLWREHLTAMEHLKKGIHLRGYAQKDPFQEYRREAFEMFQDFMWAVKRETIEQLTRLTLVRQENLAALEAQEQARLAELEVHHDDLFADMGAQAAALPQPALASEEAAMQTVRRNTPKVGRNDPCPCGSGRKYKHCCGKLS
;
A
#
# COMPACT_ATOMS: atom_id res chain seq x y z
N PHE A 1 -34.46 4.43 7.53
CA PHE A 1 -34.32 5.39 6.41
C PHE A 1 -35.20 6.62 6.58
N ALA A 2 -36.53 6.48 6.73
CA ALA A 2 -37.42 7.64 6.93
C ALA A 2 -37.01 8.54 8.11
N VAL A 3 -36.58 7.94 9.23
CA VAL A 3 -36.03 8.65 10.40
C VAL A 3 -34.80 9.48 10.03
N CYS A 4 -33.79 8.87 9.40
CA CYS A 4 -32.58 9.55 8.96
C CYS A 4 -32.87 10.67 7.94
N ARG A 5 -33.79 10.45 6.99
CA ARG A 5 -34.22 11.47 6.02
C ARG A 5 -34.85 12.69 6.69
N GLU A 6 -35.76 12.47 7.64
CA GLU A 6 -36.42 13.56 8.35
C GLU A 6 -35.44 14.29 9.28
N ALA A 7 -34.52 13.58 9.92
CA ALA A 7 -33.45 14.17 10.71
C ALA A 7 -32.51 15.04 9.86
N SER A 8 -32.08 14.55 8.69
CA SER A 8 -31.24 15.31 7.76
C SER A 8 -31.92 16.62 7.31
N LYS A 9 -33.22 16.57 7.03
CA LYS A 9 -34.01 17.77 6.70
C LYS A 9 -34.02 18.79 7.84
N ARG A 10 -34.07 18.34 9.10
CA ARG A 10 -34.12 19.23 10.28
C ARG A 10 -32.76 19.78 10.66
N VAL A 11 -31.72 18.95 10.59
CA VAL A 11 -30.37 19.26 11.07
C VAL A 11 -29.55 19.95 9.99
N LEU A 12 -29.58 19.42 8.77
CA LEU A 12 -28.76 19.90 7.64
C LEU A 12 -29.57 20.77 6.66
N GLY A 13 -30.90 20.80 6.78
CA GLY A 13 -31.76 21.44 5.78
C GLY A 13 -31.85 20.67 4.46
N MET A 14 -31.23 19.48 4.39
CA MET A 14 -31.14 18.67 3.18
C MET A 14 -32.11 17.49 3.29
N ARG A 15 -33.09 17.43 2.39
CA ARG A 15 -34.00 16.29 2.33
C ARG A 15 -33.51 15.34 1.24
N HIS A 16 -33.27 14.06 1.59
CA HIS A 16 -32.90 13.09 0.57
C HIS A 16 -33.90 13.06 -0.58
N TYR A 17 -33.44 13.05 -1.82
CA TYR A 17 -34.24 12.78 -3.01
C TYR A 17 -34.65 11.31 -3.09
N ASP A 18 -35.60 10.98 -3.95
CA ASP A 18 -36.07 9.60 -4.08
C ASP A 18 -34.98 8.71 -4.70
N VAL A 19 -34.20 9.24 -5.65
CA VAL A 19 -33.03 8.56 -6.21
C VAL A 19 -31.94 8.29 -5.16
N GLN A 20 -31.81 9.18 -4.17
CA GLN A 20 -30.87 8.99 -3.05
C GLN A 20 -31.35 7.91 -2.08
N LEU A 21 -32.67 7.73 -1.91
CA LEU A 21 -33.22 6.62 -1.14
C LEU A 21 -32.92 5.28 -1.81
N ILE A 22 -33.06 5.20 -3.14
CA ILE A 22 -32.70 3.99 -3.91
C ILE A 22 -31.21 3.71 -3.75
N GLY A 23 -30.35 4.71 -3.91
CA GLY A 23 -28.91 4.57 -3.66
C GLY A 23 -28.60 4.03 -2.27
N GLY A 24 -29.29 4.53 -1.23
CA GLY A 24 -29.15 4.02 0.14
C GLY A 24 -29.58 2.55 0.28
N MET A 25 -30.62 2.12 -0.42
CA MET A 25 -31.08 0.72 -0.41
C MET A 25 -30.04 -0.19 -1.06
N VAL A 26 -29.51 0.21 -2.21
CA VAL A 26 -28.43 -0.49 -2.93
C VAL A 26 -27.20 -0.64 -2.03
N LEU A 27 -26.78 0.43 -1.35
CA LEU A 27 -25.67 0.36 -0.40
C LEU A 27 -25.96 -0.64 0.73
N HIS A 28 -27.15 -0.59 1.32
CA HIS A 28 -27.52 -1.49 2.41
C HIS A 28 -27.54 -2.98 1.99
N GLU A 29 -27.91 -3.27 0.74
CA GLU A 29 -27.91 -4.61 0.13
C GLU A 29 -26.49 -5.15 -0.15
N GLY A 30 -25.42 -4.37 0.07
CA GLY A 30 -24.05 -4.81 -0.21
C GLY A 30 -23.70 -4.71 -1.69
N LYS A 31 -24.16 -3.65 -2.36
CA LYS A 31 -23.96 -3.42 -3.80
C LYS A 31 -23.31 -2.07 -4.06
N ILE A 32 -22.93 -1.83 -5.31
CA ILE A 32 -22.38 -0.55 -5.76
C ILE A 32 -23.50 0.34 -6.32
N ALA A 33 -23.70 1.49 -5.69
CA ALA A 33 -24.59 2.53 -6.20
C ALA A 33 -23.83 3.46 -7.16
N GLU A 34 -24.09 3.33 -8.47
CA GLU A 34 -23.57 4.27 -9.45
C GLU A 34 -24.45 5.52 -9.49
N MET A 35 -23.93 6.62 -8.93
CA MET A 35 -24.59 7.92 -8.85
C MET A 35 -23.66 9.00 -9.37
N ARG A 36 -24.12 9.76 -10.38
CA ARG A 36 -23.35 10.85 -10.99
C ARG A 36 -22.86 11.85 -9.95
N THR A 37 -21.73 12.50 -10.23
CA THR A 37 -21.17 13.50 -9.31
C THR A 37 -22.12 14.68 -9.15
N GLY A 38 -22.32 15.13 -7.91
CA GLY A 38 -23.34 16.14 -7.56
C GLY A 38 -24.73 15.59 -7.25
N GLU A 39 -24.95 14.26 -7.28
CA GLU A 39 -26.19 13.64 -6.79
C GLU A 39 -26.22 13.45 -5.26
N GLY A 40 -25.19 13.91 -4.54
CA GLY A 40 -25.13 13.89 -3.07
C GLY A 40 -24.74 12.54 -2.46
N LYS A 41 -23.70 11.88 -2.99
CA LYS A 41 -23.20 10.57 -2.52
C LYS A 41 -22.92 10.52 -1.01
N THR A 42 -22.23 11.53 -0.46
CA THR A 42 -21.96 11.65 0.98
C THR A 42 -23.25 11.59 1.81
N LEU A 43 -24.32 12.26 1.37
CA LEU A 43 -25.61 12.24 2.04
C LEU A 43 -26.32 10.89 1.87
N VAL A 44 -26.16 10.20 0.74
CA VAL A 44 -26.73 8.87 0.47
C VAL A 44 -26.17 7.82 1.45
N ALA A 45 -24.86 7.84 1.69
CA ALA A 45 -24.21 6.90 2.61
C ALA A 45 -24.80 6.93 4.03
N THR A 46 -25.27 8.09 4.50
CA THR A 46 -25.88 8.23 5.83
C THR A 46 -27.09 7.32 6.07
N LEU A 47 -27.83 6.96 5.02
CA LEU A 47 -28.99 6.07 5.13
C LEU A 47 -28.58 4.66 5.50
N ALA A 48 -27.60 4.11 4.77
CA ALA A 48 -27.07 2.77 4.96
C ALA A 48 -26.19 2.70 6.21
N ALA A 49 -25.34 3.70 6.46
CA ALA A 49 -24.51 3.78 7.65
C ALA A 49 -25.37 3.79 8.92
N TYR A 50 -26.38 4.67 8.99
CA TYR A 50 -27.31 4.71 10.12
C TYR A 50 -27.98 3.36 10.38
N LEU A 51 -28.53 2.71 9.34
CA LEU A 51 -29.26 1.46 9.52
C LEU A 51 -28.35 0.32 10.03
N ASN A 52 -27.14 0.22 9.50
CA ASN A 52 -26.22 -0.86 9.87
C ASN A 52 -25.50 -0.60 11.21
N ALA A 53 -25.31 0.67 11.58
CA ALA A 53 -24.77 1.08 12.88
C ALA A 53 -25.66 0.65 14.06
N LEU A 54 -26.98 0.49 13.86
CA LEU A 54 -27.90 0.02 14.90
C LEU A 54 -27.58 -1.37 15.46
N SER A 55 -26.74 -2.16 14.78
CA SER A 55 -26.25 -3.44 15.29
C SER A 55 -25.24 -3.31 16.44
N GLY A 56 -24.65 -2.13 16.64
CA GLY A 56 -23.57 -1.89 17.60
C GLY A 56 -22.22 -2.51 17.21
N LYS A 57 -22.14 -3.16 16.04
CA LYS A 57 -20.90 -3.81 15.53
C LYS A 57 -20.00 -2.88 14.73
N GLY A 58 -20.49 -1.68 14.38
CA GLY A 58 -19.74 -0.69 13.65
C GLY A 58 -19.96 -0.61 12.15
N VAL A 59 -19.67 0.57 11.60
CA VAL A 59 -19.64 0.83 10.15
C VAL A 59 -18.39 1.64 9.81
N HIS A 60 -17.62 1.16 8.84
CA HIS A 60 -16.47 1.90 8.29
C HIS A 60 -16.90 2.60 7.00
N VAL A 61 -16.69 3.92 6.94
CA VAL A 61 -16.90 4.72 5.72
C VAL A 61 -15.54 5.12 5.18
N VAL A 62 -15.18 4.53 4.05
CA VAL A 62 -13.86 4.68 3.45
C VAL A 62 -13.89 5.78 2.42
N THR A 63 -12.93 6.70 2.49
CA THR A 63 -12.74 7.81 1.56
C THR A 63 -11.33 7.79 0.96
N VAL A 64 -11.09 8.60 -0.07
CA VAL A 64 -9.83 8.62 -0.82
C VAL A 64 -8.68 9.33 -0.07
N ASN A 65 -8.99 10.20 0.90
CA ASN A 65 -7.97 10.91 1.68
C ASN A 65 -8.48 11.41 3.04
N ASP A 66 -7.55 11.70 3.94
CA ASP A 66 -7.83 12.13 5.32
C ASP A 66 -8.66 13.41 5.41
N TYR A 67 -8.49 14.33 4.46
CA TYR A 67 -9.27 15.58 4.42
C TYR A 67 -10.76 15.27 4.21
N LEU A 68 -11.09 14.40 3.25
CA LEU A 68 -12.48 13.98 3.00
C LEU A 68 -13.04 13.19 4.18
N ALA A 69 -12.26 12.30 4.78
CA ALA A 69 -12.66 11.55 5.98
C ALA A 69 -13.05 12.49 7.12
N ARG A 70 -12.17 13.46 7.47
CA ARG A 70 -12.41 14.46 8.52
C ARG A 70 -13.62 15.33 8.20
N ARG A 71 -13.67 15.90 6.99
CA ARG A 71 -14.77 16.77 6.56
C ARG A 71 -16.11 16.05 6.64
N ASP A 72 -16.20 14.85 6.09
CA ASP A 72 -17.48 14.13 6.00
C ASP A 72 -17.93 13.60 7.35
N ALA A 73 -16.99 13.21 8.22
CA ALA A 73 -17.28 12.85 9.60
C ALA A 73 -17.78 14.05 10.42
N GLU A 74 -17.15 15.21 10.32
CA GLU A 74 -17.60 16.43 11.01
C GLU A 74 -18.98 16.89 10.49
N TRP A 75 -19.19 16.77 9.18
CA TRP A 75 -20.42 17.23 8.55
C TRP A 75 -21.60 16.29 8.81
N MET A 76 -21.44 15.00 8.50
CA MET A 76 -22.49 13.99 8.70
C MET A 76 -22.60 13.56 10.17
N GLY A 77 -21.54 13.71 10.96
CA GLY A 77 -21.56 13.47 12.41
C GLY A 77 -22.60 14.32 13.16
N LYS A 78 -22.94 15.52 12.66
CA LYS A 78 -24.06 16.31 13.19
C LYS A 78 -25.40 15.58 13.09
N LEU A 79 -25.62 14.89 11.97
CA LEU A 79 -26.82 14.08 11.75
C LEU A 79 -26.79 12.82 12.62
N TYR A 80 -25.67 12.11 12.66
CA TYR A 80 -25.51 10.90 13.45
C TYR A 80 -25.67 11.18 14.96
N GLY A 81 -25.02 12.24 15.47
CA GLY A 81 -25.14 12.67 16.85
C GLY A 81 -26.57 13.05 17.24
N TRP A 82 -27.31 13.73 16.37
CA TRP A 82 -28.74 14.02 16.61
C TRP A 82 -29.60 12.75 16.68
N LEU A 83 -29.23 11.73 15.90
CA LEU A 83 -29.86 10.40 15.92
C LEU A 83 -29.38 9.50 17.08
N GLY A 84 -28.47 9.99 17.93
CA GLY A 84 -27.94 9.26 19.08
C GLY A 84 -26.78 8.32 18.78
N LEU A 85 -26.14 8.46 17.61
CA LEU A 85 -24.96 7.68 17.22
C LEU A 85 -23.67 8.50 17.36
N THR A 86 -22.57 7.81 17.61
CA THR A 86 -21.22 8.36 17.71
C THR A 86 -20.47 8.26 16.38
N THR A 87 -19.57 9.21 16.12
CA THR A 87 -18.77 9.26 14.89
C THR A 87 -17.29 9.39 15.24
N GLY A 88 -16.45 8.50 14.72
CA GLY A 88 -14.99 8.51 14.85
C GLY A 88 -14.30 8.82 13.52
N VAL A 89 -13.05 9.27 13.59
CA VAL A 89 -12.21 9.53 12.41
C VAL A 89 -10.83 8.93 12.62
N ILE A 90 -10.39 8.14 11.65
CA ILE A 90 -9.03 7.64 11.53
C ILE A 90 -8.30 8.49 10.48
N ALA A 91 -7.13 9.00 10.85
CA ALA A 91 -6.25 9.79 10.02
C ALA A 91 -4.79 9.53 10.41
N SER A 92 -3.88 9.86 9.51
CA SER A 92 -2.45 9.67 9.73
C SER A 92 -1.93 10.50 10.91
N GLY A 93 -0.95 9.96 11.65
CA GLY A 93 -0.30 10.61 12.80
C GLY A 93 -1.10 10.61 14.10
N GLN A 94 -2.21 9.85 14.19
CA GLN A 94 -2.94 9.64 15.43
C GLN A 94 -2.26 8.60 16.33
N SER A 95 -2.36 8.80 17.64
CA SER A 95 -1.96 7.81 18.63
C SER A 95 -2.90 6.59 18.64
N GLU A 96 -2.41 5.46 19.15
CA GLU A 96 -3.22 4.24 19.27
C GLU A 96 -4.46 4.42 20.15
N GLU A 97 -4.37 5.24 21.21
CA GLU A 97 -5.50 5.55 22.08
C GLU A 97 -6.61 6.32 21.31
N GLU A 98 -6.22 7.31 20.51
CA GLU A 98 -7.15 8.04 19.64
C GLU A 98 -7.82 7.12 18.61
N LYS A 99 -7.04 6.21 18.00
CA LYS A 99 -7.56 5.23 17.05
C LYS A 99 -8.55 4.27 17.70
N ARG A 100 -8.23 3.72 18.87
CA ARG A 100 -9.11 2.83 19.63
C ARG A 100 -10.45 3.49 19.95
N LEU A 101 -10.43 4.75 20.40
CA LEU A 101 -11.65 5.53 20.64
C LEU A 101 -12.46 5.77 19.35
N ALA A 102 -11.79 6.03 18.23
CA ALA A 102 -12.44 6.25 16.94
C ALA A 102 -13.06 4.97 16.35
N TYR A 103 -12.42 3.81 16.51
CA TYR A 103 -12.98 2.51 16.11
C TYR A 103 -14.13 2.05 17.03
N ALA A 104 -14.14 2.48 18.30
CA ALA A 104 -15.23 2.19 19.23
C ALA A 104 -16.54 2.92 18.89
N ALA A 105 -16.49 4.01 18.10
CA ALA A 105 -17.67 4.76 17.67
C ALA A 105 -18.63 3.90 16.83
N ASP A 106 -19.90 4.29 16.67
CA ASP A 106 -20.86 3.54 15.85
C ASP A 106 -20.51 3.59 14.36
N ILE A 107 -19.96 4.72 13.91
CA ILE A 107 -19.54 4.97 12.52
C ILE A 107 -18.14 5.56 12.55
N THR A 108 -17.22 4.98 11.78
CA THR A 108 -15.82 5.40 11.71
C THR A 108 -15.49 5.79 10.27
N TYR A 109 -15.04 7.03 10.05
CA TYR A 109 -14.53 7.48 8.76
C TYR A 109 -13.02 7.31 8.71
N GLY A 110 -12.48 6.99 7.54
CA GLY A 110 -11.04 6.88 7.34
C GLY A 110 -10.67 6.67 5.88
N THR A 111 -9.41 6.38 5.64
CA THR A 111 -8.90 6.00 4.32
C THR A 111 -8.65 4.50 4.26
N ASN A 112 -8.65 3.95 3.05
CA ASN A 112 -8.30 2.55 2.80
C ASN A 112 -6.91 2.20 3.34
N ASN A 113 -5.93 3.12 3.19
CA ASN A 113 -4.59 2.94 3.73
C ASN A 113 -4.60 2.81 5.26
N GLU A 114 -5.22 3.76 5.97
CA GLU A 114 -5.23 3.71 7.44
C GLU A 114 -5.95 2.46 7.97
N PHE A 115 -7.12 2.14 7.43
CA PHE A 115 -7.86 0.93 7.81
C PHE A 115 -7.07 -0.37 7.54
N GLY A 116 -6.39 -0.45 6.40
CA GLY A 116 -5.60 -1.63 6.05
C GLY A 116 -4.32 -1.75 6.87
N PHE A 117 -3.63 -0.65 7.16
CA PHE A 117 -2.45 -0.66 8.03
C PHE A 117 -2.80 -0.93 9.49
N ASP A 118 -3.91 -0.39 10.00
CA ASP A 118 -4.40 -0.73 11.34
C ASP A 118 -4.74 -2.21 11.44
N TYR A 119 -5.33 -2.80 10.40
CA TYR A 119 -5.55 -4.24 10.35
C TYR A 119 -4.25 -5.04 10.38
N LEU A 120 -3.23 -4.64 9.61
CA LEU A 120 -1.94 -5.30 9.63
C LEU A 120 -1.26 -5.16 11.02
N ARG A 121 -1.32 -3.98 11.64
CA ARG A 121 -0.80 -3.73 13.00
C ARG A 121 -1.49 -4.57 14.06
N ASP A 122 -2.83 -4.64 14.04
CA ASP A 122 -3.61 -5.44 14.99
C ASP A 122 -3.32 -6.95 14.91
N ASN A 123 -2.79 -7.43 13.77
CA ASN A 123 -2.33 -8.82 13.63
C ASN A 123 -0.86 -9.02 14.02
N MET A 124 -0.16 -7.97 14.48
CA MET A 124 1.22 -8.01 14.99
C MET A 124 1.32 -7.68 16.49
N VAL A 125 0.24 -7.22 17.14
CA VAL A 125 0.24 -6.89 18.58
C VAL A 125 0.45 -8.12 19.47
N PHE A 126 1.05 -7.93 20.64
CA PHE A 126 1.33 -9.02 21.59
C PHE A 126 0.27 -9.17 22.67
N THR A 127 -0.51 -8.12 22.90
CA THR A 127 -1.59 -8.10 23.89
C THR A 127 -2.91 -7.71 23.22
N LEU A 128 -4.02 -8.13 23.82
CA LEU A 128 -5.35 -7.78 23.28
C LEU A 128 -5.64 -6.29 23.43
N GLU A 129 -5.08 -5.66 24.47
CA GLU A 129 -5.27 -4.26 24.81
C GLU A 129 -4.64 -3.31 23.78
N GLU A 130 -3.57 -3.74 23.12
CA GLU A 130 -2.89 -3.01 22.04
C GLU A 130 -3.73 -2.90 20.77
N ARG A 131 -4.74 -3.77 20.56
CA ARG A 131 -5.62 -3.69 19.38
C ARG A 131 -6.36 -2.36 19.34
N VAL A 132 -6.40 -1.77 18.15
CA VAL A 132 -7.15 -0.54 17.90
C VAL A 132 -8.47 -0.81 17.18
N MET A 133 -8.52 -1.78 16.27
CA MET A 133 -9.73 -2.12 15.55
C MET A 133 -10.63 -3.04 16.36
N ARG A 134 -11.91 -3.01 16.00
CA ARG A 134 -12.87 -4.07 16.32
C ARG A 134 -13.17 -4.88 15.05
N GLY A 135 -14.12 -5.82 15.13
CA GLY A 135 -14.51 -6.65 13.99
C GLY A 135 -14.92 -5.88 12.72
N LEU A 136 -14.67 -6.48 11.55
CA LEU A 136 -14.93 -5.92 10.23
C LEU A 136 -16.38 -6.19 9.77
N ASN A 137 -17.33 -5.41 10.30
CA ASN A 137 -18.77 -5.67 10.09
C ASN A 137 -19.35 -5.11 8.76
N TYR A 138 -19.16 -3.81 8.49
CA TYR A 138 -19.71 -3.21 7.26
C TYR A 138 -18.84 -2.08 6.75
N ALA A 139 -18.41 -2.16 5.49
CA ALA A 139 -17.69 -1.09 4.80
C ALA A 139 -18.55 -0.45 3.70
N ILE A 140 -18.61 0.89 3.70
CA ILE A 140 -19.09 1.69 2.58
C ILE A 140 -17.89 2.40 1.97
N VAL A 141 -17.52 2.01 0.76
CA VAL A 141 -16.39 2.61 0.03
C VAL A 141 -16.90 3.75 -0.85
N ASP A 142 -16.58 4.99 -0.51
CA ASP A 142 -16.77 6.12 -1.41
C ASP A 142 -15.72 6.09 -2.51
N GLU A 143 -16.11 6.48 -3.72
CA GLU A 143 -15.25 6.42 -4.91
C GLU A 143 -14.64 5.01 -5.11
N VAL A 144 -15.51 4.00 -4.99
CA VAL A 144 -15.15 2.57 -5.00
C VAL A 144 -14.30 2.14 -6.20
N ASP A 145 -14.47 2.77 -7.35
CA ASP A 145 -13.70 2.52 -8.56
C ASP A 145 -12.26 2.98 -8.45
N SER A 146 -11.94 4.00 -7.67
CA SER A 146 -10.53 4.32 -7.44
C SER A 146 -9.90 3.48 -6.35
N ILE A 147 -10.61 3.20 -5.27
CA ILE A 147 -10.03 2.44 -4.16
C ILE A 147 -9.87 0.97 -4.55
N LEU A 148 -10.91 0.34 -5.10
CA LEU A 148 -10.93 -1.11 -5.35
C LEU A 148 -10.38 -1.52 -6.73
N ILE A 149 -10.12 -0.56 -7.64
CA ILE A 149 -9.57 -0.83 -8.98
C ILE A 149 -8.27 -0.05 -9.23
N ASP A 150 -8.26 1.28 -9.05
CA ASP A 150 -7.05 2.07 -9.35
C ASP A 150 -5.93 1.86 -8.34
N GLU A 151 -6.24 1.92 -7.03
CA GLU A 151 -5.27 1.78 -5.94
C GLU A 151 -4.97 0.32 -5.60
N ALA A 152 -5.86 -0.60 -5.96
CA ALA A 152 -5.71 -2.04 -5.82
C ALA A 152 -4.62 -2.67 -6.72
N ARG A 153 -3.75 -1.84 -7.32
CA ARG A 153 -2.57 -2.27 -8.10
C ARG A 153 -1.37 -2.61 -7.20
N THR A 154 -1.28 -2.01 -6.02
CA THR A 154 -0.17 -2.20 -5.09
C THR A 154 -0.70 -2.74 -3.76
N PRO A 155 -0.10 -3.80 -3.21
CA PRO A 155 -0.47 -4.30 -1.88
C PRO A 155 -0.05 -3.31 -0.79
N LEU A 156 -0.69 -3.41 0.37
CA LEU A 156 -0.24 -2.80 1.61
C LEU A 156 0.86 -3.67 2.20
N ILE A 157 2.00 -3.07 2.52
CA ILE A 157 3.17 -3.77 3.05
C ILE A 157 3.70 -2.98 4.24
N ILE A 158 3.89 -3.65 5.37
CA ILE A 158 4.70 -3.16 6.48
C ILE A 158 6.06 -3.82 6.35
N SER A 159 7.10 -3.00 6.24
CA SER A 159 8.48 -3.46 6.19
C SER A 159 9.22 -3.07 7.46
N GLY A 160 10.15 -3.93 7.90
CA GLY A 160 11.05 -3.65 9.01
C GLY A 160 12.48 -4.05 8.66
N PRO A 161 13.47 -3.62 9.47
CA PRO A 161 14.84 -4.04 9.29
C PRO A 161 14.96 -5.55 9.47
N ALA A 162 15.60 -6.21 8.50
CA ALA A 162 15.98 -7.61 8.56
C ALA A 162 17.22 -7.79 9.43
N GLU A 163 17.51 -9.04 9.80
CA GLU A 163 18.80 -9.39 10.38
C GLU A 163 19.95 -9.08 9.41
N ASP A 164 21.10 -8.74 9.97
CA ASP A 164 22.29 -8.40 9.19
C ASP A 164 22.82 -9.63 8.43
N ARG A 165 22.62 -9.64 7.11
CA ARG A 165 23.12 -10.67 6.18
C ARG A 165 24.35 -10.22 5.41
N SER A 166 25.09 -9.23 5.91
CA SER A 166 26.28 -8.69 5.24
C SER A 166 27.31 -9.77 4.88
N GLU A 167 27.53 -10.76 5.74
CA GLU A 167 28.47 -11.86 5.46
C GLU A 167 28.06 -12.71 4.25
N LEU A 168 26.76 -12.95 4.07
CA LEU A 168 26.26 -13.72 2.92
C LEU A 168 26.53 -12.96 1.62
N TYR A 169 26.25 -11.66 1.60
CA TYR A 169 26.50 -10.79 0.45
C TYR A 169 27.98 -10.74 0.05
N LEU A 170 28.88 -10.68 1.04
CA LEU A 170 30.31 -10.73 0.80
C LEU A 170 30.74 -12.06 0.18
N LYS A 171 30.25 -13.20 0.69
CA LYS A 171 30.54 -14.53 0.13
C LYS A 171 30.00 -14.67 -1.30
N LEU A 172 28.77 -14.23 -1.55
CA LEU A 172 28.16 -14.32 -2.89
C LEU A 172 28.86 -13.42 -3.91
N ASN A 173 29.38 -12.26 -3.48
CA ASN A 173 30.15 -11.36 -4.31
C ASN A 173 31.44 -12.01 -4.85
N GLU A 174 32.04 -12.96 -4.12
CA GLU A 174 33.23 -13.71 -4.58
C GLU A 174 32.91 -14.73 -5.70
N ILE A 175 31.65 -15.16 -5.82
CA ILE A 175 31.23 -16.16 -6.81
C ILE A 175 31.15 -15.54 -8.20
N VAL A 176 30.56 -14.35 -8.31
CA VAL A 176 30.19 -13.73 -9.60
C VAL A 176 31.37 -13.55 -10.57
N PRO A 177 32.58 -13.14 -10.15
CA PRO A 177 33.74 -13.03 -11.03
C PRO A 177 34.17 -14.33 -11.70
N HIS A 178 33.75 -15.49 -11.18
CA HIS A 178 34.06 -16.80 -11.75
C HIS A 178 33.08 -17.20 -12.86
N LEU A 179 32.00 -16.45 -13.09
CA LEU A 179 30.97 -16.75 -14.08
C LEU A 179 31.25 -16.06 -15.43
N GLU A 180 31.06 -16.79 -16.52
CA GLU A 180 31.29 -16.33 -17.88
C GLU A 180 29.97 -15.97 -18.58
N ARG A 181 29.88 -14.78 -19.18
CA ARG A 181 28.76 -14.38 -20.03
C ARG A 181 28.75 -15.24 -21.29
N GLY A 182 27.60 -15.78 -21.66
CA GLY A 182 27.42 -16.39 -22.97
C GLY A 182 26.28 -15.77 -23.77
N GLU A 183 25.94 -16.43 -24.87
CA GLU A 183 24.97 -15.98 -25.87
C GLU A 183 23.76 -16.92 -25.92
N GLU A 184 22.57 -16.33 -26.09
CA GLU A 184 21.31 -17.04 -26.25
C GLU A 184 20.99 -17.22 -27.73
N ASP A 185 20.82 -18.47 -28.17
CA ASP A 185 20.35 -18.78 -29.52
C ASP A 185 18.81 -18.89 -29.51
N GLU A 186 18.14 -17.86 -30.00
CA GLU A 186 16.67 -17.80 -30.07
C GLU A 186 16.06 -18.87 -31.00
N GLU A 187 16.79 -19.39 -31.99
CA GLU A 187 16.29 -20.42 -32.91
C GLU A 187 16.34 -21.82 -32.28
N ASN A 188 17.40 -22.13 -31.53
CA ASN A 188 17.60 -23.45 -30.93
C ASN A 188 17.22 -23.54 -29.44
N LYS A 189 16.87 -22.41 -28.80
CA LYS A 189 16.63 -22.30 -27.35
C LYS A 189 17.77 -22.86 -26.50
N THR A 190 19.00 -22.67 -26.95
CA THR A 190 20.20 -23.09 -26.25
C THR A 190 21.01 -21.88 -25.87
N ALA A 191 21.44 -21.81 -24.61
CA ALA A 191 22.34 -20.77 -24.12
C ALA A 191 23.74 -21.33 -23.91
N THR A 192 24.75 -20.55 -24.27
CA THR A 192 26.16 -20.84 -23.97
C THR A 192 26.61 -20.07 -22.72
N GLY A 193 27.76 -20.42 -22.15
CA GLY A 193 28.30 -19.76 -20.95
C GLY A 193 27.51 -20.05 -19.67
N ASP A 194 27.81 -19.30 -18.61
CA ASP A 194 27.18 -19.45 -17.29
C ASP A 194 25.93 -18.57 -17.13
N TYR A 195 25.82 -17.46 -17.85
CA TYR A 195 24.64 -16.59 -17.82
C TYR A 195 24.41 -15.84 -19.14
N THR A 196 23.16 -15.47 -19.41
CA THR A 196 22.74 -14.60 -20.53
C THR A 196 22.17 -13.29 -20.02
N VAL A 197 22.20 -12.25 -20.86
CA VAL A 197 21.77 -10.89 -20.49
C VAL A 197 20.74 -10.39 -21.49
N ASP A 198 19.57 -10.01 -20.98
CA ASP A 198 18.57 -9.27 -21.72
C ASP A 198 18.75 -7.76 -21.45
N GLU A 199 19.40 -7.06 -22.37
CA GLU A 199 19.65 -5.63 -22.26
C GLU A 199 18.38 -4.78 -22.44
N LYS A 200 17.34 -5.34 -23.06
CA LYS A 200 16.08 -4.63 -23.31
C LYS A 200 15.24 -4.57 -22.04
N ASP A 201 15.14 -5.69 -21.34
CA ASP A 201 14.39 -5.81 -20.08
C ASP A 201 15.28 -5.62 -18.84
N LYS A 202 16.60 -5.38 -19.04
CA LYS A 202 17.62 -5.26 -17.99
C LYS A 202 17.56 -6.43 -17.00
N GLN A 203 17.57 -7.65 -17.53
CA GLN A 203 17.58 -8.88 -16.74
C GLN A 203 18.80 -9.75 -17.05
N VAL A 204 19.18 -10.60 -16.10
CA VAL A 204 20.23 -11.60 -16.25
C VAL A 204 19.64 -12.95 -15.89
N TYR A 205 19.90 -13.96 -16.71
CA TYR A 205 19.42 -15.33 -16.52
C TYR A 205 20.62 -16.27 -16.39
N LEU A 206 20.62 -17.13 -15.37
CA LEU A 206 21.59 -18.22 -15.27
C LEU A 206 21.23 -19.31 -16.28
N THR A 207 22.25 -19.85 -16.96
CA THR A 207 22.10 -21.04 -17.81
C THR A 207 22.18 -22.31 -16.95
N ASP A 208 21.80 -23.46 -17.48
CA ASP A 208 21.96 -24.75 -16.79
C ASP A 208 23.43 -24.99 -16.38
N GLN A 209 24.40 -24.61 -17.23
CA GLN A 209 25.84 -24.70 -16.93
C GLN A 209 26.24 -23.76 -15.78
N GLY A 210 25.72 -22.53 -15.79
CA GLY A 210 25.94 -21.59 -14.71
C GLY A 210 25.34 -22.06 -13.39
N HIS A 211 24.16 -22.68 -13.43
CA HIS A 211 23.53 -23.28 -12.26
C HIS A 211 24.43 -24.34 -11.61
N GLU A 212 24.91 -25.33 -12.38
CA GLU A 212 25.80 -26.37 -11.85
C GLU A 212 27.09 -25.77 -11.27
N LYS A 213 27.64 -24.75 -11.92
CA LYS A 213 28.86 -24.08 -11.48
C LYS A 213 28.66 -23.30 -10.19
N VAL A 214 27.57 -22.55 -10.08
CA VAL A 214 27.21 -21.81 -8.85
C VAL A 214 26.94 -22.79 -7.71
N GLU A 215 26.18 -23.86 -7.93
CA GLU A 215 25.93 -24.87 -6.90
C GLU A 215 27.24 -25.49 -6.37
N ARG A 216 28.18 -25.81 -7.26
CA ARG A 216 29.50 -26.32 -6.85
C ARG A 216 30.25 -25.32 -5.97
N LEU A 217 30.31 -24.05 -6.37
CA LEU A 217 30.98 -23.01 -5.58
C LEU A 217 30.29 -22.78 -4.23
N LEU A 218 28.97 -22.81 -4.18
CA LEU A 218 28.21 -22.70 -2.93
C LEU A 218 28.47 -23.89 -1.98
N ARG A 219 28.61 -25.10 -2.52
CA ARG A 219 29.01 -26.29 -1.73
C ARG A 219 30.42 -26.14 -1.15
N GLU A 220 31.37 -25.67 -1.96
CA GLU A 220 32.75 -25.41 -1.50
C GLU A 220 32.81 -24.36 -0.37
N MET A 221 31.88 -23.39 -0.38
CA MET A 221 31.75 -22.35 0.66
C MET A 221 30.91 -22.79 1.87
N GLY A 222 30.36 -24.01 1.86
CA GLY A 222 29.51 -24.55 2.93
C GLY A 222 28.12 -23.90 3.02
N LEU A 223 27.66 -23.22 1.97
CA LEU A 223 26.34 -22.59 1.90
C LEU A 223 25.26 -23.53 1.34
N LEU A 224 25.65 -24.65 0.74
CA LEU A 224 24.77 -25.67 0.17
C LEU A 224 25.25 -27.07 0.58
N GLY A 225 24.35 -27.96 1.00
CA GLY A 225 24.68 -29.34 1.37
C GLY A 225 24.99 -30.25 0.19
N GLU A 226 25.59 -31.43 0.45
CA GLU A 226 25.82 -32.44 -0.59
C GLU A 226 24.48 -32.98 -1.12
N GLY A 227 24.27 -32.87 -2.44
CA GLY A 227 23.05 -33.33 -3.11
C GLY A 227 21.86 -32.36 -3.08
N GLU A 228 22.00 -31.21 -2.42
CA GLU A 228 21.00 -30.14 -2.43
C GLU A 228 21.12 -29.29 -3.71
N SER A 229 20.00 -28.74 -4.17
CA SER A 229 19.94 -27.86 -5.34
C SER A 229 19.54 -26.43 -4.97
N LEU A 230 20.02 -25.46 -5.76
CA LEU A 230 19.57 -24.06 -5.69
C LEU A 230 18.07 -23.88 -5.99
N TYR A 231 17.46 -24.86 -6.67
CA TYR A 231 16.03 -24.87 -6.95
C TYR A 231 15.20 -25.48 -5.83
N ASP A 232 15.81 -26.02 -4.77
CA ASP A 232 15.06 -26.52 -3.63
C ASP A 232 14.36 -25.37 -2.91
N ALA A 233 13.12 -25.59 -2.43
CA ALA A 233 12.30 -24.55 -1.80
C ALA A 233 13.01 -23.84 -0.63
N LYS A 234 13.82 -24.59 0.14
CA LYS A 234 14.65 -24.06 1.24
C LYS A 234 15.75 -23.09 0.80
N HIS A 235 16.18 -23.12 -0.45
CA HIS A 235 17.31 -22.35 -0.99
C HIS A 235 16.90 -21.21 -1.92
N LEU A 236 15.61 -20.92 -2.04
CA LEU A 236 15.09 -19.83 -2.89
C LEU A 236 15.64 -18.45 -2.52
N GLY A 237 15.88 -18.19 -1.21
CA GLY A 237 16.54 -16.97 -0.77
C GLY A 237 17.99 -16.87 -1.25
N LEU A 238 18.74 -17.97 -1.19
CA LEU A 238 20.12 -18.02 -1.69
C LEU A 238 20.16 -17.78 -3.21
N MET A 239 19.26 -18.40 -3.97
CA MET A 239 19.11 -18.17 -5.41
C MET A 239 18.79 -16.70 -5.72
N HIS A 240 17.90 -16.08 -4.93
CA HIS A 240 17.57 -14.66 -5.08
C HIS A 240 18.80 -13.76 -4.90
N HIS A 241 19.57 -13.97 -3.82
CA HIS A 241 20.76 -13.18 -3.55
C HIS A 241 21.88 -13.41 -4.59
N VAL A 242 22.04 -14.63 -5.12
CA VAL A 242 22.94 -14.93 -6.24
C VAL A 242 22.56 -14.11 -7.47
N ASN A 243 21.28 -14.09 -7.83
CA ASN A 243 20.79 -13.31 -8.97
C ASN A 243 20.95 -11.80 -8.75
N ALA A 244 20.74 -11.31 -7.54
CA ALA A 244 21.00 -9.91 -7.18
C ALA A 244 22.48 -9.54 -7.34
N ALA A 245 23.39 -10.39 -6.86
CA ALA A 245 24.83 -10.23 -7.04
C ALA A 245 25.22 -10.23 -8.52
N LEU A 246 24.69 -11.18 -9.30
CA LEU A 246 24.95 -11.25 -10.74
C LEU A 246 24.46 -10.00 -11.48
N ARG A 247 23.24 -9.53 -11.19
CA ARG A 247 22.70 -8.28 -11.75
C ARG A 247 23.57 -7.07 -11.37
N ALA A 248 23.98 -6.96 -10.10
CA ALA A 248 24.82 -5.87 -9.62
C ALA A 248 26.15 -5.78 -10.40
N HIS A 249 26.76 -6.91 -10.72
CA HIS A 249 28.00 -6.96 -11.52
C HIS A 249 27.80 -6.64 -12.98
N VAL A 250 26.76 -7.22 -13.59
CA VAL A 250 26.60 -7.27 -15.05
C VAL A 250 25.84 -6.07 -15.61
N LEU A 251 24.80 -5.60 -14.90
CA LEU A 251 23.88 -4.59 -15.41
C LEU A 251 24.14 -3.17 -14.88
N PHE A 252 24.76 -3.06 -13.70
CA PHE A 252 24.93 -1.78 -13.01
C PHE A 252 26.40 -1.34 -12.99
N GLU A 253 26.69 -0.22 -13.64
CA GLU A 253 28.02 0.32 -13.83
C GLU A 253 28.29 1.52 -12.93
N LYS A 254 29.44 1.50 -12.25
CA LYS A 254 29.94 2.64 -11.47
C LYS A 254 30.23 3.84 -12.37
N ASN A 255 29.81 5.02 -11.92
CA ASN A 255 29.83 6.31 -12.62
C ASN A 255 28.85 6.44 -13.79
N ARG A 256 27.97 5.47 -13.99
CA ARG A 256 26.87 5.54 -14.96
C ARG A 256 25.52 5.43 -14.24
N ASP A 257 25.31 4.34 -13.51
CA ASP A 257 24.04 4.05 -12.83
C ASP A 257 24.08 4.46 -11.34
N TYR A 258 25.27 4.43 -10.73
CA TYR A 258 25.53 4.95 -9.38
C TYR A 258 26.94 5.52 -9.26
N ILE A 259 27.18 6.23 -8.15
CA ILE A 259 28.51 6.58 -7.67
C ILE A 259 28.68 6.16 -6.22
N VAL A 260 29.93 6.03 -5.79
CA VAL A 260 30.27 5.82 -4.38
C VAL A 260 30.72 7.14 -3.79
N GLU A 261 30.01 7.65 -2.79
CA GLU A 261 30.30 8.92 -2.11
C GLU A 261 30.12 8.76 -0.61
N ASN A 262 31.04 9.28 0.20
CA ASN A 262 31.03 9.13 1.66
C ASN A 262 30.89 7.70 2.18
N ASN A 263 31.40 6.71 1.42
CA ASN A 263 31.25 5.30 1.75
C ASN A 263 29.76 4.86 1.75
N GLU A 264 28.97 5.38 0.82
CA GLU A 264 27.60 4.99 0.51
C GLU A 264 27.37 4.96 -1.01
N ILE A 265 26.40 4.18 -1.46
CA ILE A 265 25.99 4.12 -2.87
C ILE A 265 24.92 5.19 -3.14
N VAL A 266 25.19 6.08 -4.09
CA VAL A 266 24.23 7.12 -4.52
C VAL A 266 23.83 6.87 -5.96
N ILE A 267 22.53 6.64 -6.18
CA ILE A 267 21.97 6.36 -7.52
C ILE A 267 22.04 7.60 -8.39
N ILE A 268 22.36 7.42 -9.67
CA ILE A 268 22.32 8.46 -10.71
C ILE A 268 21.08 8.23 -11.57
N ASP A 269 20.32 9.29 -11.81
CA ASP A 269 19.22 9.27 -12.78
C ASP A 269 19.79 9.18 -14.21
N GLU A 270 19.44 8.11 -14.93
CA GLU A 270 19.90 7.83 -16.30
C GLU A 270 19.57 8.95 -17.31
N PHE A 271 18.48 9.71 -17.08
CA PHE A 271 18.04 10.75 -18.02
C PHE A 271 18.63 12.11 -17.68
N THR A 272 18.79 12.42 -16.40
CA THR A 272 19.20 13.76 -15.96
C THR A 272 20.66 13.82 -15.49
N GLY A 273 21.31 12.68 -15.25
CA GLY A 273 22.65 12.58 -14.68
C GLY A 273 22.73 13.10 -13.24
N ARG A 274 21.59 13.30 -12.57
CA ARG A 274 21.52 13.86 -11.22
C ARG A 274 21.63 12.77 -10.17
N LYS A 275 22.33 13.09 -9.09
CA LYS A 275 22.39 12.25 -7.88
C LYS A 275 21.01 12.20 -7.22
N MET A 276 20.56 11.02 -6.82
CA MET A 276 19.32 10.78 -6.10
C MET A 276 19.61 10.28 -4.68
N PRO A 277 20.05 11.17 -3.76
CA PRO A 277 20.31 10.78 -2.38
C PRO A 277 19.04 10.27 -1.70
N GLY A 278 19.16 9.22 -0.88
CA GLY A 278 18.04 8.58 -0.17
C GLY A 278 17.26 7.54 -0.99
N ARG A 279 17.49 7.42 -2.30
CA ARG A 279 16.93 6.31 -3.10
C ARG A 279 17.81 5.08 -3.04
N ARG A 280 17.19 3.91 -2.89
CA ARG A 280 17.83 2.60 -2.94
C ARG A 280 17.14 1.70 -3.94
N TRP A 281 17.88 0.70 -4.44
CA TRP A 281 17.30 -0.39 -5.21
C TRP A 281 16.72 -1.44 -4.27
N SER A 282 15.54 -1.96 -4.62
CA SER A 282 14.87 -3.03 -3.87
C SER A 282 15.52 -4.41 -4.16
N GLU A 283 15.04 -5.44 -3.47
CA GLU A 283 15.35 -6.86 -3.77
C GLU A 283 16.83 -7.25 -3.57
N GLY A 284 17.47 -6.70 -2.54
CA GLY A 284 18.87 -7.02 -2.24
C GLY A 284 19.88 -6.48 -3.26
N LEU A 285 19.42 -5.81 -4.32
CA LEU A 285 20.29 -5.28 -5.37
C LEU A 285 21.18 -4.15 -4.86
N HIS A 286 20.65 -3.29 -3.97
CA HIS A 286 21.46 -2.22 -3.39
C HIS A 286 22.58 -2.81 -2.51
N GLN A 287 22.24 -3.80 -1.68
CA GLN A 287 23.18 -4.53 -0.83
C GLN A 287 24.22 -5.28 -1.65
N ALA A 288 23.82 -5.89 -2.78
CA ALA A 288 24.73 -6.52 -3.72
C ALA A 288 25.70 -5.53 -4.36
N ILE A 289 25.26 -4.30 -4.67
CA ILE A 289 26.14 -3.22 -5.17
C ILE A 289 27.06 -2.70 -4.06
N GLU A 290 26.57 -2.57 -2.83
CA GLU A 290 27.39 -2.22 -1.66
C GLU A 290 28.51 -3.25 -1.46
N ALA A 291 28.18 -4.55 -1.53
CA ALA A 291 29.13 -5.65 -1.44
C ALA A 291 30.13 -5.63 -2.61
N LYS A 292 29.66 -5.41 -3.85
CA LYS A 292 30.50 -5.27 -5.05
C LYS A 292 31.54 -4.16 -4.91
N GLU A 293 31.16 -3.03 -4.33
CA GLU A 293 32.02 -1.85 -4.20
C GLU A 293 32.83 -1.81 -2.90
N GLY A 294 32.64 -2.78 -2.00
CA GLY A 294 33.32 -2.84 -0.70
C GLY A 294 32.86 -1.76 0.29
N VAL A 295 31.62 -1.33 0.16
CA VAL A 295 30.96 -0.31 0.99
C VAL A 295 30.24 -1.01 2.16
N PRO A 296 30.05 -0.37 3.34
CA PRO A 296 29.28 -0.95 4.44
C PRO A 296 27.89 -1.35 3.96
N ILE A 297 27.59 -2.65 4.07
CA ILE A 297 26.32 -3.21 3.63
C ILE A 297 25.27 -2.86 4.67
N GLN A 298 24.17 -2.30 4.20
CA GLN A 298 23.07 -1.91 5.08
C GLN A 298 22.08 -3.07 5.18
N ALA A 299 21.49 -3.26 6.36
CA ALA A 299 20.49 -4.29 6.58
C ALA A 299 19.34 -4.15 5.57
N GLU A 300 18.85 -5.28 5.08
CA GLU A 300 17.71 -5.31 4.18
C GLU A 300 16.43 -4.90 4.90
N ASN A 301 15.44 -4.45 4.13
CA ASN A 301 14.08 -4.36 4.64
C ASN A 301 13.35 -5.66 4.30
N GLN A 302 12.75 -6.29 5.30
CA GLN A 302 11.93 -7.49 5.14
C GLN A 302 10.45 -7.13 5.27
N THR A 303 9.59 -7.81 4.53
CA THR A 303 8.13 -7.72 4.68
C THR A 303 7.71 -8.38 6.00
N LEU A 304 7.20 -7.58 6.94
CA LEU A 304 6.67 -8.06 8.23
C LEU A 304 5.22 -8.53 8.09
N ALA A 305 4.42 -7.73 7.39
CA ALA A 305 3.02 -8.02 7.13
C ALA A 305 2.61 -7.42 5.78
N SER A 306 1.73 -8.09 5.06
CA SER A 306 1.25 -7.63 3.76
C SER A 306 -0.16 -8.11 3.50
N ILE A 307 -0.98 -7.30 2.83
CA ILE A 307 -2.31 -7.67 2.34
C ILE A 307 -2.67 -6.83 1.11
N THR A 308 -3.37 -7.41 0.14
CA THR A 308 -3.95 -6.64 -0.96
C THR A 308 -5.25 -5.97 -0.55
N PHE A 309 -5.59 -4.82 -1.15
CA PHE A 309 -6.89 -4.18 -0.90
C PHE A 309 -8.05 -5.13 -1.23
N GLN A 310 -7.91 -5.90 -2.30
CA GLN A 310 -8.86 -6.93 -2.69
C GLN A 310 -9.18 -7.86 -1.53
N ASN A 311 -8.16 -8.51 -0.97
CA ASN A 311 -8.35 -9.47 0.12
C ASN A 311 -8.74 -8.80 1.43
N TYR A 312 -8.23 -7.60 1.73
CA TYR A 312 -8.66 -6.83 2.90
C TYR A 312 -10.16 -6.54 2.89
N PHE A 313 -10.70 -5.99 1.80
CA PHE A 313 -12.12 -5.65 1.72
C PHE A 313 -13.04 -6.87 1.66
N ARG A 314 -12.54 -8.02 1.19
CA ARG A 314 -13.28 -9.31 1.25
C ARG A 314 -13.46 -9.85 2.67
N LEU A 315 -12.73 -9.34 3.66
CA LEU A 315 -12.88 -9.75 5.08
C LEU A 315 -14.12 -9.17 5.74
N TYR A 316 -14.74 -8.13 5.18
CA TYR A 316 -15.93 -7.51 5.76
C TYR A 316 -17.15 -8.42 5.60
N ASP A 317 -17.95 -8.58 6.66
CA ASP A 317 -19.22 -9.32 6.59
C ASP A 317 -20.16 -8.76 5.51
N LYS A 318 -20.10 -7.43 5.31
CA LYS A 318 -20.77 -6.76 4.20
C LYS A 318 -19.90 -5.65 3.62
N LEU A 319 -19.85 -5.58 2.29
CA LEU A 319 -19.15 -4.56 1.54
C LEU A 319 -20.14 -3.86 0.61
N ALA A 320 -20.05 -2.54 0.52
CA ALA A 320 -20.81 -1.73 -0.43
C ALA A 320 -19.96 -0.57 -0.94
N GLY A 321 -20.36 0.03 -2.05
CA GLY A 321 -19.62 1.15 -2.62
C GLY A 321 -20.49 2.14 -3.36
N MET A 322 -19.97 3.34 -3.57
CA MET A 322 -20.63 4.35 -4.40
C MET A 322 -19.61 5.04 -5.28
N THR A 323 -19.98 5.32 -6.52
CA THR A 323 -19.15 6.10 -7.44
C THR A 323 -20.01 6.67 -8.56
N GLY A 324 -19.45 7.57 -9.37
CA GLY A 324 -20.12 8.09 -10.57
C GLY A 324 -19.92 7.23 -11.82
N THR A 325 -19.04 6.24 -11.77
CA THR A 325 -18.54 5.54 -12.96
C THR A 325 -18.11 4.11 -12.65
N ALA A 326 -19.02 3.21 -12.25
CA ALA A 326 -18.70 1.81 -11.91
C ALA A 326 -19.06 0.79 -13.00
N ASP A 327 -20.00 1.12 -13.89
CA ASP A 327 -20.58 0.18 -14.86
C ASP A 327 -19.55 -0.48 -15.78
N THR A 328 -18.49 0.25 -16.14
CA THR A 328 -17.43 -0.29 -17.00
C THR A 328 -16.67 -1.43 -16.34
N GLU A 329 -16.54 -1.40 -15.02
CA GLU A 329 -15.80 -2.39 -14.22
C GLU A 329 -16.73 -3.39 -13.51
N ALA A 330 -18.03 -3.41 -13.86
CA ALA A 330 -19.02 -4.25 -13.18
C ALA A 330 -18.65 -5.75 -13.17
N GLY A 331 -18.00 -6.22 -14.25
CA GLY A 331 -17.49 -7.59 -14.32
C GLY A 331 -16.38 -7.86 -13.30
N GLU A 332 -15.43 -6.94 -13.14
CA GLU A 332 -14.33 -7.06 -12.17
C GLU A 332 -14.87 -6.95 -10.73
N PHE A 333 -15.79 -6.02 -10.45
CA PHE A 333 -16.42 -5.91 -9.13
C PHE A 333 -17.16 -7.19 -8.72
N MET A 334 -17.90 -7.80 -9.63
CA MET A 334 -18.59 -9.06 -9.38
C MET A 334 -17.60 -10.21 -9.18
N GLN A 335 -16.60 -10.34 -10.05
CA GLN A 335 -15.65 -11.45 -10.00
C GLN A 335 -14.75 -11.41 -8.75
N THR A 336 -14.28 -10.23 -8.35
CA THR A 336 -13.32 -10.08 -7.25
C THR A 336 -14.00 -9.90 -5.90
N TYR A 337 -15.08 -9.12 -5.83
CA TYR A 337 -15.71 -8.71 -4.57
C TYR A 337 -17.14 -9.21 -4.40
N GLY A 338 -17.74 -9.84 -5.42
CA GLY A 338 -19.16 -10.23 -5.39
C GLY A 338 -20.13 -9.04 -5.41
N LEU A 339 -19.67 -7.86 -5.86
CA LEU A 339 -20.46 -6.62 -5.83
C LEU A 339 -21.20 -6.39 -7.15
N GLU A 340 -22.54 -6.34 -7.08
CA GLU A 340 -23.37 -5.89 -8.20
C GLU A 340 -23.32 -4.38 -8.36
N VAL A 341 -23.20 -3.89 -9.60
CA VAL A 341 -23.31 -2.46 -9.92
C VAL A 341 -24.74 -2.11 -10.32
N VAL A 342 -25.33 -1.13 -9.64
CA VAL A 342 -26.68 -0.63 -9.94
C VAL A 342 -26.59 0.84 -10.36
N GLN A 343 -26.98 1.12 -11.61
CA GLN A 343 -27.10 2.48 -12.12
C GLN A 343 -28.32 3.18 -11.53
N ILE A 344 -28.09 4.24 -10.77
CA ILE A 344 -29.16 5.07 -10.20
C ILE A 344 -29.48 6.21 -11.18
N PRO A 345 -30.76 6.42 -11.54
CA PRO A 345 -31.14 7.53 -12.40
C PRO A 345 -30.80 8.87 -11.74
N PRO A 346 -30.41 9.90 -12.51
CA PRO A 346 -30.13 11.22 -11.95
C PRO A 346 -31.43 11.87 -11.45
N ASN A 347 -31.33 12.72 -10.43
CA ASN A 347 -32.48 13.47 -9.93
C ASN A 347 -33.08 14.41 -10.99
N LYS A 348 -32.22 14.95 -11.87
CA LYS A 348 -32.59 15.80 -13.00
C LYS A 348 -31.89 15.36 -14.29
N PRO A 349 -32.55 15.47 -15.46
CA PRO A 349 -31.91 15.17 -16.74
C PRO A 349 -30.67 16.03 -16.98
N THR A 350 -29.60 15.44 -17.53
CA THR A 350 -28.37 16.16 -17.90
C THR A 350 -28.62 17.07 -19.10
N GLN A 351 -28.12 18.30 -19.03
CA GLN A 351 -28.09 19.26 -20.14
C GLN A 351 -26.67 19.48 -20.68
N ARG A 352 -25.68 18.72 -20.19
CA ARG A 352 -24.29 18.80 -20.65
C ARG A 352 -24.16 18.38 -22.11
N ILE A 353 -23.43 19.17 -22.89
CA ILE A 353 -23.06 18.87 -24.28
C ILE A 353 -21.63 18.32 -24.30
N ASP A 354 -21.49 17.05 -24.65
CA ASP A 354 -20.17 16.41 -24.85
C ASP A 354 -19.78 16.51 -26.32
N HIS A 355 -18.78 17.35 -26.62
CA HIS A 355 -18.29 17.53 -27.97
C HIS A 355 -17.33 16.40 -28.38
N PRO A 356 -17.21 16.09 -29.69
CA PRO A 356 -16.17 15.19 -30.18
C PRO A 356 -14.75 15.67 -29.83
N ASP A 357 -13.82 14.72 -29.75
CA ASP A 357 -12.40 15.02 -29.50
C ASP A 357 -11.78 15.75 -30.71
N LEU A 358 -10.88 16.71 -30.43
CA LEU A 358 -10.03 17.33 -31.43
C LEU A 358 -8.62 16.74 -31.34
N VAL A 359 -8.14 16.12 -32.41
CA VAL A 359 -6.82 15.47 -32.44
C VAL A 359 -5.85 16.26 -33.30
N PHE A 360 -4.66 16.54 -32.80
CA PHE A 360 -3.61 17.30 -33.47
C PHE A 360 -2.41 16.41 -33.79
N LEU A 361 -1.63 16.81 -34.78
CA LEU A 361 -0.45 16.05 -35.22
C LEU A 361 0.72 16.17 -34.23
N ASP A 362 0.85 17.32 -33.58
CA ASP A 362 1.93 17.66 -32.65
C ASP A 362 1.40 18.32 -31.37
N MET A 363 2.21 18.25 -30.32
CA MET A 363 1.90 18.80 -29.00
C MET A 363 1.72 20.33 -28.98
N PRO A 364 2.58 21.15 -29.64
CA PRO A 364 2.41 22.60 -29.66
C PRO A 364 1.06 23.05 -30.24
N SER A 365 0.63 22.47 -31.36
CA SER A 365 -0.65 22.79 -32.00
C SER A 365 -1.84 22.50 -31.08
N LYS A 366 -1.79 21.37 -30.36
CA LYS A 366 -2.79 21.01 -29.33
C LYS A 366 -2.90 22.09 -28.27
N LEU A 367 -1.77 22.49 -27.68
CA LEU A 367 -1.72 23.43 -26.57
C LEU A 367 -2.16 24.84 -26.99
N GLU A 368 -1.80 25.30 -28.19
CA GLU A 368 -2.30 26.56 -28.74
C GLU A 368 -3.82 26.54 -28.91
N ALA A 369 -4.39 25.43 -29.39
CA ALA A 369 -5.84 25.27 -29.52
C ALA A 369 -6.55 25.28 -28.15
N VAL A 370 -5.98 24.63 -27.13
CA VAL A 370 -6.49 24.65 -25.75
C VAL A 370 -6.50 26.09 -25.22
N VAL A 371 -5.39 26.82 -25.34
CA VAL A 371 -5.31 28.21 -24.84
C VAL A 371 -6.30 29.12 -25.56
N LYS A 372 -6.47 28.95 -26.87
CA LYS A 372 -7.46 29.70 -27.67
C LYS A 372 -8.89 29.45 -27.17
N GLU A 373 -9.23 28.19 -26.86
CA GLU A 373 -10.54 27.83 -26.33
C GLU A 373 -10.78 28.39 -24.92
N VAL A 374 -9.79 28.27 -24.03
CA VAL A 374 -9.84 28.82 -22.67
C VAL A 374 -10.04 30.34 -22.74
N LYS A 375 -9.29 31.03 -23.60
CA LYS A 375 -9.41 32.48 -23.80
C LYS A 375 -10.81 32.88 -24.24
N ALA A 376 -11.34 32.21 -25.28
CA ALA A 376 -12.67 32.51 -25.82
C ALA A 376 -13.79 32.27 -24.79
N SER A 377 -13.63 31.28 -23.92
CA SER A 377 -14.59 30.95 -22.86
C SER A 377 -14.49 31.95 -21.70
N HIS A 378 -13.27 32.30 -21.29
CA HIS A 378 -12.99 33.29 -20.25
C HIS A 378 -13.52 34.68 -20.63
N GLU A 379 -13.30 35.13 -21.87
CA GLU A 379 -13.80 36.43 -22.38
C GLU A 379 -15.34 36.50 -22.39
N LYS A 380 -16.03 35.36 -22.54
CA LYS A 380 -17.49 35.27 -22.43
C LYS A 380 -18.00 35.17 -20.98
N GLY A 381 -17.11 35.09 -20.01
CA GLY A 381 -17.44 34.88 -18.60
C GLY A 381 -17.82 33.44 -18.24
N GLN A 382 -17.55 32.47 -19.12
CA GLN A 382 -17.82 31.06 -18.85
C GLN A 382 -16.71 30.48 -17.94
N PRO A 383 -17.06 29.81 -16.82
CA PRO A 383 -16.07 29.12 -16.00
C PRO A 383 -15.46 27.92 -16.74
N VAL A 384 -14.15 27.73 -16.61
CA VAL A 384 -13.38 26.68 -17.31
C VAL A 384 -12.56 25.85 -16.34
N LEU A 385 -12.69 24.53 -16.44
CA LEU A 385 -11.82 23.55 -15.81
C LEU A 385 -10.98 22.84 -16.86
N VAL A 386 -9.66 22.97 -16.79
CA VAL A 386 -8.70 22.28 -17.65
C VAL A 386 -8.10 21.10 -16.89
N GLY A 387 -8.37 19.89 -17.34
CA GLY A 387 -7.83 18.66 -16.77
C GLY A 387 -6.60 18.17 -17.53
N THR A 388 -5.51 17.92 -16.80
CA THR A 388 -4.24 17.40 -17.32
C THR A 388 -3.90 16.04 -16.69
N ALA A 389 -3.11 15.23 -17.39
CA ALA A 389 -2.70 13.92 -16.89
C ALA A 389 -1.53 14.00 -15.89
N SER A 390 -0.67 15.04 -15.98
CA SER A 390 0.54 15.18 -15.16
C SER A 390 0.73 16.60 -14.62
N ILE A 391 1.49 16.72 -13.53
CA ILE A 391 1.87 18.02 -12.94
C ILE A 391 2.70 18.83 -13.93
N GLU A 392 3.61 18.19 -14.66
CA GLU A 392 4.42 18.85 -15.69
C GLU A 392 3.54 19.51 -16.76
N MET A 393 2.54 18.79 -17.26
CA MET A 393 1.60 19.34 -18.25
C MET A 393 0.76 20.49 -17.66
N SER A 394 0.35 20.41 -16.39
CA SER A 394 -0.30 21.52 -15.70
C SER A 394 0.56 22.79 -15.68
N GLU A 395 1.87 22.66 -15.39
CA GLU A 395 2.79 23.80 -15.39
C GLU A 395 3.02 24.36 -16.80
N VAL A 396 3.11 23.50 -17.82
CA VAL A 396 3.21 23.92 -19.23
C VAL A 396 1.97 24.71 -19.64
N VAL A 397 0.77 24.19 -19.38
CA VAL A 397 -0.50 24.86 -19.68
C VAL A 397 -0.59 26.17 -18.90
N SER A 398 -0.24 26.18 -17.61
CA SER A 398 -0.20 27.38 -16.79
C SER A 398 0.73 28.45 -17.38
N GLY A 399 1.94 28.07 -17.78
CA GLY A 399 2.89 28.97 -18.43
C GLY A 399 2.33 29.61 -19.70
N LEU A 400 1.61 28.85 -20.52
CA LEU A 400 0.97 29.38 -21.73
C LEU A 400 -0.22 30.31 -21.41
N LEU A 401 -1.03 29.96 -20.41
CA LEU A 401 -2.13 30.82 -19.95
C LEU A 401 -1.62 32.15 -19.35
N LYS A 402 -0.49 32.13 -18.62
CA LYS A 402 0.19 33.35 -18.13
C LYS A 402 0.64 34.23 -19.29
N LYS A 403 1.26 33.65 -20.32
CA LYS A 403 1.65 34.37 -21.55
C LYS A 403 0.45 34.98 -22.28
N ALA A 404 -0.70 34.31 -22.24
CA ALA A 404 -1.95 34.81 -22.82
C ALA A 404 -2.68 35.86 -21.95
N GLY A 405 -2.18 36.16 -20.74
CA GLY A 405 -2.77 37.13 -19.82
C GLY A 405 -4.04 36.65 -19.11
N ILE A 406 -4.24 35.33 -19.00
CA ILE A 406 -5.46 34.75 -18.43
C ILE A 406 -5.22 34.41 -16.94
N PRO A 407 -5.95 35.02 -16.00
CA PRO A 407 -5.86 34.66 -14.59
C PRO A 407 -6.40 33.26 -14.36
N HIS A 408 -5.63 32.41 -13.68
CA HIS A 408 -6.01 31.03 -13.41
C HIS A 408 -5.38 30.51 -12.13
N ASN A 409 -5.96 29.44 -11.59
CA ASN A 409 -5.39 28.66 -10.49
C ASN A 409 -4.90 27.31 -11.00
N VAL A 410 -3.87 26.75 -10.34
CA VAL A 410 -3.31 25.43 -10.65
C VAL A 410 -3.42 24.54 -9.41
N LEU A 411 -3.86 23.30 -9.60
CA LEU A 411 -4.07 22.32 -8.54
C LEU A 411 -3.27 21.07 -8.87
N ASN A 412 -2.38 20.70 -7.95
CA ASN A 412 -1.36 19.67 -8.17
C ASN A 412 -1.46 18.51 -7.17
N ALA A 413 -2.60 18.37 -6.46
CA ALA A 413 -2.86 17.34 -5.45
C ALA A 413 -1.89 17.35 -4.25
N LYS A 414 -1.32 18.51 -3.90
CA LYS A 414 -0.36 18.65 -2.78
C LYS A 414 -0.98 19.15 -1.49
N ASN A 415 -1.98 20.04 -1.57
CA ASN A 415 -2.64 20.60 -0.39
C ASN A 415 -4.15 20.50 -0.57
N HIS A 416 -4.73 19.42 -0.06
CA HIS A 416 -6.13 19.09 -0.29
C HIS A 416 -7.10 20.16 0.21
N GLU A 417 -6.83 20.78 1.37
CA GLU A 417 -7.70 21.81 1.95
C GLU A 417 -7.74 23.08 1.09
N ARG A 418 -6.56 23.61 0.73
CA ARG A 418 -6.47 24.80 -0.12
C ARG A 418 -7.02 24.54 -1.53
N GLU A 419 -6.76 23.35 -2.07
CA GLU A 419 -7.27 22.95 -3.38
C GLU A 419 -8.80 22.79 -3.38
N ALA A 420 -9.38 22.24 -2.31
CA ALA A 420 -10.82 22.15 -2.15
C ALA A 420 -11.47 23.55 -2.18
N GLN A 421 -10.86 24.54 -1.53
CA GLN A 421 -11.37 25.91 -1.56
C GLN A 421 -11.32 26.53 -2.96
N ILE A 422 -10.20 26.34 -3.69
CA ILE A 422 -10.08 26.83 -5.07
C ILE A 422 -11.12 26.17 -5.98
N ILE A 423 -11.35 24.87 -5.83
CA ILE A 423 -12.33 24.10 -6.61
C ILE A 423 -13.75 24.54 -6.33
N ALA A 424 -14.06 24.84 -5.07
CA ALA A 424 -15.38 25.32 -4.68
C ALA A 424 -15.75 26.64 -5.39
N ASP A 425 -14.73 27.47 -5.69
CA ASP A 425 -14.85 28.73 -6.43
C ASP A 425 -14.66 28.60 -7.95
N ALA A 426 -14.30 27.43 -8.46
CA ALA A 426 -14.05 27.22 -9.89
C ALA A 426 -15.29 27.43 -10.77
N GLY A 427 -16.49 27.42 -10.19
CA GLY A 427 -17.74 27.68 -10.88
C GLY A 427 -18.13 29.16 -10.99
N GLN A 428 -17.32 30.10 -10.45
CA GLN A 428 -17.59 31.53 -10.56
C GLN A 428 -17.44 32.02 -12.02
N PRO A 429 -18.24 33.02 -12.47
CA PRO A 429 -18.13 33.55 -13.82
C PRO A 429 -16.70 33.99 -14.18
N GLY A 430 -16.18 33.48 -15.30
CA GLY A 430 -14.83 33.75 -15.80
C GLY A 430 -13.69 33.05 -15.04
N ALA A 431 -13.96 32.23 -14.02
CA ALA A 431 -12.92 31.48 -13.33
C ALA A 431 -12.25 30.46 -14.26
N VAL A 432 -10.92 30.37 -14.22
CA VAL A 432 -10.15 29.36 -14.95
C VAL A 432 -9.33 28.56 -13.94
N THR A 433 -9.50 27.24 -13.95
CA THR A 433 -8.81 26.33 -13.05
C THR A 433 -8.14 25.23 -13.85
N VAL A 434 -6.86 25.01 -13.63
CA VAL A 434 -6.08 23.89 -14.17
C VAL A 434 -5.92 22.87 -13.06
N ALA A 435 -6.33 21.62 -13.30
CA ALA A 435 -6.29 20.56 -12.32
C ALA A 435 -5.60 19.33 -12.92
N THR A 436 -4.64 18.76 -12.18
CA THR A 436 -4.18 17.40 -12.48
C THR A 436 -5.26 16.39 -12.09
N ASN A 437 -5.24 15.22 -12.73
CA ASN A 437 -6.19 14.12 -12.60
C ASN A 437 -6.95 14.00 -11.25
N MET A 438 -6.22 13.89 -10.13
CA MET A 438 -6.81 13.69 -8.79
C MET A 438 -7.13 14.97 -8.00
N ALA A 439 -6.69 16.14 -8.48
CA ALA A 439 -6.81 17.38 -7.75
C ALA A 439 -8.26 17.85 -7.66
N GLY A 440 -8.70 18.25 -6.46
CA GLY A 440 -10.09 18.69 -6.25
C GLY A 440 -11.14 17.57 -6.19
N ARG A 441 -10.72 16.31 -6.06
CA ARG A 441 -11.67 15.19 -5.87
C ARG A 441 -12.48 15.35 -4.59
N GLY A 442 -13.72 14.86 -4.60
CA GLY A 442 -14.63 14.96 -3.46
C GLY A 442 -15.23 16.35 -3.20
N THR A 443 -14.83 17.39 -3.94
CA THR A 443 -15.43 18.74 -3.84
C THR A 443 -16.33 19.05 -5.04
N ASP A 444 -17.49 19.64 -4.77
CA ASP A 444 -18.47 20.03 -5.79
C ASP A 444 -18.15 21.39 -6.41
N ILE A 445 -18.32 21.52 -7.73
CA ILE A 445 -18.15 22.79 -8.45
C ILE A 445 -19.54 23.34 -8.72
N GLN A 446 -20.01 24.20 -7.81
CA GLN A 446 -21.30 24.87 -7.97
C GLN A 446 -21.14 26.10 -8.86
N LEU A 447 -22.01 26.24 -9.86
CA LEU A 447 -22.04 27.47 -10.67
C LEU A 447 -22.29 28.67 -9.75
N GLY A 448 -21.52 29.74 -9.91
CA GLY A 448 -21.60 30.94 -9.06
C GLY A 448 -20.74 30.92 -7.79
N GLY A 449 -20.04 29.82 -7.48
CA GLY A 449 -19.19 29.65 -6.28
C GLY A 449 -19.88 28.87 -5.16
N ASN A 450 -19.19 28.65 -4.03
CA ASN A 450 -19.75 27.88 -2.91
C ASN A 450 -20.48 28.78 -1.91
N LEU A 451 -21.82 28.76 -1.94
CA LEU A 451 -22.64 29.56 -1.05
C LEU A 451 -22.47 29.19 0.44
N GLU A 452 -22.28 27.91 0.76
CA GLU A 452 -22.17 27.46 2.16
C GLU A 452 -20.88 27.99 2.80
N GLN A 453 -19.77 27.99 2.06
CA GLN A 453 -18.51 28.57 2.52
C GLN A 453 -18.62 30.10 2.69
N GLU A 454 -19.25 30.79 1.75
CA GLU A 454 -19.48 32.24 1.87
C GLU A 454 -20.35 32.59 3.09
N LEU A 455 -21.34 31.76 3.41
CA LEU A 455 -22.18 31.94 4.59
C LEU A 455 -21.43 31.60 5.89
N ALA A 456 -20.64 30.53 5.90
CA ALA A 456 -19.82 30.17 7.06
C ALA A 456 -18.79 31.26 7.41
N ALA A 457 -18.20 31.91 6.40
CA ALA A 457 -17.26 33.01 6.58
C ALA A 457 -17.87 34.27 7.22
N LEU A 458 -19.20 34.39 7.27
CA LEU A 458 -19.89 35.50 7.95
C LEU A 458 -19.94 35.34 9.47
N GLY A 459 -19.73 34.11 9.99
CA GLY A 459 -19.84 33.78 11.41
C GLY A 459 -21.29 33.70 11.92
N GLU A 460 -21.46 33.17 13.15
CA GLU A 460 -22.80 32.96 13.76
C GLU A 460 -23.51 34.28 14.15
N GLU A 461 -22.79 35.39 14.22
CA GLU A 461 -23.31 36.73 14.55
C GLU A 461 -23.82 37.51 13.34
N ALA A 462 -23.83 36.89 12.15
CA ALA A 462 -24.24 37.53 10.91
C ALA A 462 -25.72 37.96 10.93
N THR A 463 -25.98 39.22 10.59
CA THR A 463 -27.36 39.72 10.51
C THR A 463 -28.14 39.06 9.35
N PRO A 464 -29.45 38.83 9.50
CA PRO A 464 -30.28 38.28 8.43
C PRO A 464 -30.18 39.05 7.11
N GLU A 465 -30.03 40.38 7.17
CA GLU A 465 -29.86 41.24 5.99
C GLU A 465 -28.54 40.93 5.26
N ARG A 466 -27.46 40.66 5.98
CA ARG A 466 -26.15 40.34 5.38
C ARG A 466 -26.16 38.97 4.71
N ILE A 467 -26.83 38.00 5.34
CA ILE A 467 -27.05 36.66 4.78
C ILE A 467 -27.84 36.75 3.47
N ASP A 468 -28.90 37.57 3.44
CA ASP A 468 -29.70 37.74 2.22
C ASP A 468 -28.92 38.44 1.11
N GLN A 469 -28.11 39.46 1.43
CA GLN A 469 -27.22 40.11 0.45
C GLN A 469 -26.28 39.12 -0.23
N VAL A 470 -25.64 38.23 0.54
CA VAL A 470 -24.72 37.21 0.02
C VAL A 470 -25.46 36.20 -0.86
N LYS A 471 -26.64 35.74 -0.43
CA LYS A 471 -27.50 34.86 -1.25
C LYS A 471 -27.92 35.53 -2.56
N GLN A 472 -28.28 36.80 -2.55
CA GLN A 472 -28.63 37.55 -3.76
C GLN A 472 -27.43 37.72 -4.70
N ALA A 473 -26.25 38.06 -4.16
CA ALA A 473 -25.02 38.17 -4.94
C ALA A 473 -24.62 36.84 -5.58
N TRP A 474 -24.73 35.73 -4.84
CA TRP A 474 -24.51 34.39 -5.35
C TRP A 474 -25.50 34.03 -6.47
N ARG A 475 -26.81 34.27 -6.28
CA ARG A 475 -27.83 34.03 -7.31
C ARG A 475 -27.52 34.76 -8.62
N LYS A 476 -27.07 36.01 -8.53
CA LYS A 476 -26.68 36.79 -9.72
C LYS A 476 -25.49 36.15 -10.45
N ARG A 477 -24.45 35.72 -9.73
CA ARG A 477 -23.29 35.01 -10.31
C ARG A 477 -23.69 33.66 -10.90
N HIS A 478 -24.55 32.91 -10.22
CA HIS A 478 -25.06 31.62 -10.66
C HIS A 478 -25.80 31.73 -12.01
N GLU A 479 -26.72 32.69 -12.13
CA GLU A 479 -27.44 32.94 -13.39
C GLU A 479 -26.50 33.43 -14.50
N GLN A 480 -25.49 34.24 -14.18
CA GLN A 480 -24.46 34.65 -15.15
C GLN A 480 -23.67 33.46 -15.68
N ALA A 481 -23.20 32.57 -14.81
CA ALA A 481 -22.45 31.37 -15.21
C ALA A 481 -23.33 30.43 -16.05
N LYS A 482 -24.62 30.28 -15.71
CA LYS A 482 -25.58 29.51 -16.50
C LYS A 482 -25.81 30.10 -17.89
N ALA A 483 -26.04 31.41 -17.98
CA ALA A 483 -26.25 32.11 -19.24
C ALA A 483 -25.00 32.07 -20.15
N ALA A 484 -23.80 32.00 -19.56
CA ALA A 484 -22.54 31.84 -20.28
C ALA A 484 -22.30 30.41 -20.82
N GLY A 485 -23.23 29.47 -20.58
CA GLY A 485 -23.13 28.08 -21.05
C GLY A 485 -22.78 27.06 -19.95
N GLY A 486 -22.70 27.50 -18.69
CA GLY A 486 -22.31 26.65 -17.55
C GLY A 486 -20.81 26.28 -17.57
N LEU A 487 -20.41 25.32 -16.73
CA LEU A 487 -19.01 24.93 -16.60
C LEU A 487 -18.51 24.26 -17.88
N LYS A 488 -17.41 24.76 -18.44
CA LYS A 488 -16.71 24.10 -19.54
C LYS A 488 -15.56 23.24 -19.02
N VAL A 489 -15.54 21.98 -19.40
CA VAL A 489 -14.46 21.04 -19.06
C VAL A 489 -13.62 20.77 -20.30
N ILE A 490 -12.31 20.97 -20.18
CA ILE A 490 -11.33 20.73 -21.25
C ILE A 490 -10.35 19.66 -20.78
N GLY A 491 -10.33 18.50 -21.43
CA GLY A 491 -9.28 17.51 -21.24
C GLY A 491 -8.12 17.76 -22.19
N THR A 492 -6.88 17.82 -21.69
CA THR A 492 -5.69 18.04 -22.53
C THR A 492 -5.07 16.74 -23.06
N GLU A 493 -5.55 15.60 -22.59
CA GLU A 493 -5.12 14.25 -22.93
C GLU A 493 -6.23 13.25 -22.56
N ARG A 494 -6.13 12.03 -23.08
CA ARG A 494 -6.91 10.88 -22.62
C ARG A 494 -6.17 10.18 -21.49
N HIS A 495 -6.89 9.81 -20.45
CA HIS A 495 -6.33 8.97 -19.39
C HIS A 495 -6.23 7.51 -19.84
N GLU A 496 -5.52 6.70 -19.04
CA GLU A 496 -5.40 5.25 -19.24
C GLU A 496 -6.77 4.55 -19.30
N SER A 497 -7.77 5.10 -18.60
CA SER A 497 -9.13 4.58 -18.58
C SER A 497 -10.16 5.62 -19.01
N ARG A 498 -11.16 5.16 -19.76
CA ARG A 498 -12.33 5.96 -20.16
C ARG A 498 -13.15 6.43 -18.96
N ARG A 499 -13.10 5.69 -17.86
CA ARG A 499 -13.76 6.00 -16.59
C ARG A 499 -13.31 7.35 -16.03
N ILE A 500 -11.99 7.54 -15.95
CA ILE A 500 -11.35 8.76 -15.45
C ILE A 500 -11.71 9.96 -16.34
N ASP A 501 -11.70 9.78 -17.66
CA ASP A 501 -12.16 10.82 -18.60
C ASP A 501 -13.62 11.23 -18.33
N ASN A 502 -14.49 10.25 -18.06
CA ASN A 502 -15.90 10.51 -17.76
C ASN A 502 -16.09 11.18 -16.40
N GLN A 503 -15.26 10.89 -15.40
CA GLN A 503 -15.25 11.61 -14.13
C GLN A 503 -14.91 13.09 -14.34
N LEU A 504 -13.91 13.40 -15.18
CA LEU A 504 -13.55 14.77 -15.54
C LEU A 504 -14.73 15.47 -16.24
N ARG A 505 -15.36 14.83 -17.24
CA ARG A 505 -16.59 15.37 -17.88
C ARG A 505 -17.72 15.60 -16.86
N GLY A 506 -17.87 14.69 -15.90
CA GLY A 506 -18.84 14.71 -14.81
C GLY A 506 -18.67 15.88 -13.81
N ARG A 507 -17.59 16.65 -13.93
CA ARG A 507 -17.44 17.93 -13.22
C ARG A 507 -18.43 18.98 -13.73
N SER A 508 -18.90 18.87 -14.98
CA SER A 508 -19.86 19.78 -15.60
C SER A 508 -21.28 19.19 -15.68
N GLY A 509 -22.28 20.07 -15.75
CA GLY A 509 -23.69 19.73 -15.97
C GLY A 509 -24.42 19.05 -14.80
N ARG A 510 -24.03 19.39 -13.56
CA ARG A 510 -24.57 18.77 -12.34
C ARG A 510 -26.00 19.26 -12.04
N GLN A 511 -26.83 18.38 -11.46
CA GLN A 511 -28.24 18.70 -11.13
C GLN A 511 -29.03 19.36 -12.28
N GLY A 512 -28.74 18.97 -13.52
CA GLY A 512 -29.40 19.48 -14.72
C GLY A 512 -28.95 20.87 -15.17
N ASP A 513 -27.86 21.40 -14.62
CA ASP A 513 -27.25 22.64 -15.09
C ASP A 513 -26.70 22.49 -16.53
N PRO A 514 -26.64 23.60 -17.31
CA PRO A 514 -25.96 23.60 -18.60
C PRO A 514 -24.45 23.37 -18.41
N GLY A 515 -23.79 22.90 -19.45
CA GLY A 515 -22.36 22.68 -19.42
C GLY A 515 -21.83 22.09 -20.72
N GLU A 516 -20.51 22.16 -20.88
CA GLU A 516 -19.82 21.62 -22.06
C GLU A 516 -18.62 20.80 -21.64
N SER A 517 -18.29 19.76 -22.41
CA SER A 517 -17.00 19.07 -22.30
C SER A 517 -16.37 18.83 -23.67
N ARG A 518 -15.04 18.90 -23.76
CA ARG A 518 -14.27 18.56 -24.96
C ARG A 518 -12.86 18.11 -24.60
N PHE A 519 -12.32 17.15 -25.35
CA PHE A 519 -10.93 16.71 -25.23
C PHE A 519 -10.11 17.20 -26.43
N TYR A 520 -8.88 17.61 -26.15
CA TYR A 520 -7.87 18.03 -27.12
C TYR A 520 -6.70 17.07 -26.98
N LEU A 521 -6.34 16.38 -28.07
CA LEU A 521 -5.38 15.27 -28.05
C LEU A 521 -4.29 15.51 -29.08
N SER A 522 -3.15 14.86 -28.90
CA SER A 522 -2.05 14.84 -29.86
C SER A 522 -1.61 13.41 -30.16
N LEU A 523 -1.08 13.18 -31.36
CA LEU A 523 -0.37 11.93 -31.66
C LEU A 523 0.92 11.78 -30.85
N ASP A 524 1.42 12.86 -30.24
CA ASP A 524 2.57 12.84 -29.33
C ASP A 524 2.21 12.54 -27.87
N ASP A 525 0.91 12.41 -27.54
CA ASP A 525 0.47 12.09 -26.18
C ASP A 525 0.91 10.67 -25.77
N ASP A 526 1.17 10.44 -24.48
CA ASP A 526 1.72 9.16 -23.99
C ASP A 526 0.89 7.94 -24.39
N LEU A 527 -0.44 8.03 -24.27
CA LEU A 527 -1.35 6.96 -24.68
C LEU A 527 -1.16 6.60 -26.16
N MET A 528 -0.98 7.61 -27.01
CA MET A 528 -0.78 7.43 -28.44
C MET A 528 0.62 6.91 -28.74
N ARG A 529 1.65 7.43 -28.07
CA ARG A 529 3.04 6.97 -28.24
C ARG A 529 3.22 5.49 -27.89
N ILE A 530 2.57 5.01 -26.84
CA ILE A 530 2.74 3.64 -26.35
C ILE A 530 1.92 2.63 -27.18
N PHE A 531 0.72 3.02 -27.65
CA PHE A 531 -0.25 2.08 -28.23
C PHE A 531 -0.66 2.36 -29.68
N ALA A 532 -0.43 3.57 -30.19
CA ALA A 532 -0.64 3.90 -31.59
C ALA A 532 0.68 3.76 -32.36
N SER A 533 0.70 2.87 -33.35
CA SER A 533 1.89 2.64 -34.17
C SER A 533 2.35 3.92 -34.88
N ASP A 534 3.66 4.17 -34.97
CA ASP A 534 4.30 5.22 -35.81
C ASP A 534 3.73 5.28 -37.24
N ARG A 535 3.21 4.14 -37.71
CA ARG A 535 2.49 3.97 -38.96
C ARG A 535 1.28 4.92 -39.12
N ILE A 536 0.53 5.22 -38.05
CA ILE A 536 -0.61 6.15 -38.08
C ILE A 536 -0.11 7.57 -38.30
N LYS A 537 0.91 8.00 -37.54
CA LYS A 537 1.54 9.32 -37.69
C LYS A 537 2.12 9.49 -39.10
N ALA A 538 2.85 8.50 -39.60
CA ALA A 538 3.42 8.49 -40.95
C ALA A 538 2.34 8.50 -42.05
N MET A 539 1.22 7.80 -41.85
CA MET A 539 0.09 7.80 -42.79
C MET A 539 -0.59 9.16 -42.86
N MET A 540 -0.82 9.82 -41.71
CA MET A 540 -1.46 11.13 -41.64
C MET A 540 -0.58 12.23 -42.24
N GLN A 541 0.74 12.17 -42.03
CA GLN A 541 1.68 13.07 -42.72
C GLN A 541 1.66 12.88 -44.24
N LYS A 542 1.56 11.63 -44.73
CA LYS A 542 1.44 11.32 -46.17
C LYS A 542 0.12 11.78 -46.80
N LEU A 543 -0.94 11.92 -46.00
CA LEU A 543 -2.23 12.47 -46.42
C LEU A 543 -2.23 14.01 -46.57
N GLY A 544 -1.10 14.67 -46.30
CA GLY A 544 -0.93 16.10 -46.55
C GLY A 544 -1.43 17.02 -45.43
N MET A 545 -1.59 16.50 -44.22
CA MET A 545 -2.03 17.29 -43.07
C MET A 545 -0.97 18.27 -42.59
N GLN A 546 -1.41 19.49 -42.27
CA GLN A 546 -0.53 20.55 -41.76
C GLN A 546 -0.60 20.64 -40.22
N PRO A 547 0.51 21.02 -39.56
CA PRO A 547 0.49 21.45 -38.16
C PRO A 547 -0.57 22.53 -37.92
N GLY A 548 -1.35 22.39 -36.85
CA GLY A 548 -2.41 23.34 -36.46
C GLY A 548 -3.84 23.01 -36.92
N GLU A 549 -4.04 22.08 -37.86
CA GLU A 549 -5.39 21.66 -38.28
C GLU A 549 -5.91 20.48 -37.44
N PRO A 550 -7.13 20.57 -36.86
CA PRO A 550 -7.71 19.48 -36.08
C PRO A 550 -8.16 18.32 -36.98
N ILE A 551 -7.87 17.10 -36.54
CA ILE A 551 -8.31 15.85 -37.15
C ILE A 551 -9.63 15.44 -36.51
N GLU A 552 -10.73 15.61 -37.25
CA GLU A 552 -12.03 15.04 -36.92
C GLU A 552 -12.32 13.82 -37.80
N HIS A 553 -11.56 12.74 -37.59
CA HIS A 553 -11.72 11.51 -38.38
C HIS A 553 -12.08 10.30 -37.50
N ARG A 554 -13.19 9.63 -37.83
CA ARG A 554 -13.72 8.46 -37.08
C ARG A 554 -12.70 7.35 -36.86
N MET A 555 -11.75 7.16 -37.78
CA MET A 555 -10.67 6.17 -37.66
C MET A 555 -9.74 6.49 -36.47
N VAL A 556 -9.41 7.76 -36.25
CA VAL A 556 -8.52 8.19 -35.18
C VAL A 556 -9.21 8.06 -33.84
N THR A 557 -10.48 8.48 -33.74
CA THR A 557 -11.31 8.26 -32.54
C THR A 557 -11.39 6.78 -32.16
N ARG A 558 -11.61 5.88 -33.13
CA ARG A 558 -11.62 4.43 -32.88
C ARG A 558 -10.25 3.88 -32.46
N ALA A 559 -9.16 4.42 -33.03
CA ALA A 559 -7.81 4.01 -32.64
C ALA A 559 -7.51 4.40 -31.19
N ILE A 560 -7.92 5.61 -30.77
CA ILE A 560 -7.81 6.09 -29.38
C ILE A 560 -8.64 5.21 -28.44
N GLU A 561 -9.91 4.94 -28.77
CA GLU A 561 -10.75 4.04 -27.96
C GLU A 561 -10.16 2.63 -27.86
N SER A 562 -9.56 2.12 -28.94
CA SER A 562 -8.92 0.79 -28.93
C SER A 562 -7.64 0.78 -28.10
N ALA A 563 -6.86 1.87 -28.13
CA ALA A 563 -5.68 2.03 -27.29
C ALA A 563 -6.07 2.03 -25.80
N GLN A 564 -7.04 2.85 -25.39
CA GLN A 564 -7.55 2.88 -24.00
C GLN A 564 -8.00 1.49 -23.54
N LYS A 565 -8.84 0.79 -24.33
CA LYS A 565 -9.29 -0.57 -24.00
C LYS A 565 -8.14 -1.56 -23.82
N LYS A 566 -7.06 -1.44 -24.60
CA LYS A 566 -5.88 -2.30 -24.48
C LYS A 566 -5.10 -2.00 -23.20
N VAL A 567 -5.02 -0.74 -22.78
CA VAL A 567 -4.41 -0.34 -21.50
C VAL A 567 -5.25 -0.85 -20.33
N GLU A 568 -6.56 -0.65 -20.39
CA GLU A 568 -7.52 -1.14 -19.37
C GLU A 568 -7.40 -2.67 -19.22
N ALA A 569 -7.45 -3.42 -20.31
CA ALA A 569 -7.30 -4.87 -20.29
C ALA A 569 -5.94 -5.30 -19.71
N ARG A 570 -4.84 -4.65 -20.12
CA ARG A 570 -3.50 -4.94 -19.55
C ARG A 570 -3.45 -4.69 -18.05
N ASN A 571 -4.04 -3.60 -17.58
CA ASN A 571 -4.09 -3.26 -16.15
C ASN A 571 -4.97 -4.24 -15.37
N GLN A 572 -6.10 -4.66 -15.94
CA GLN A 572 -6.98 -5.69 -15.39
C GLN A 572 -6.26 -7.03 -15.28
N ASP A 573 -5.55 -7.46 -16.34
CA ASP A 573 -4.76 -8.69 -16.33
C ASP A 573 -3.65 -8.65 -15.27
N ALA A 574 -2.96 -7.51 -15.13
CA ALA A 574 -1.92 -7.32 -14.11
C ALA A 574 -2.49 -7.42 -12.68
N ARG A 575 -3.66 -6.79 -12.42
CA ARG A 575 -4.36 -6.90 -11.12
C ARG A 575 -4.85 -8.31 -10.85
N ALA A 576 -5.47 -8.95 -11.85
CA ALA A 576 -5.95 -10.32 -11.73
C ALA A 576 -4.81 -11.29 -11.45
N HIS A 577 -3.66 -11.11 -12.12
CA HIS A 577 -2.44 -11.87 -11.84
C HIS A 577 -1.96 -11.62 -10.42
N LEU A 578 -1.84 -10.36 -9.98
CA LEU A 578 -1.41 -10.04 -8.62
C LEU A 578 -2.32 -10.68 -7.55
N LEU A 579 -3.63 -10.54 -7.71
CA LEU A 579 -4.64 -11.11 -6.82
C LEU A 579 -4.53 -12.64 -6.76
N LYS A 580 -4.41 -13.29 -7.93
CA LYS A 580 -4.33 -14.75 -8.03
C LYS A 580 -3.20 -15.34 -7.18
N PHE A 581 -2.03 -14.69 -7.16
CA PHE A 581 -0.90 -15.11 -6.31
C PHE A 581 -1.12 -14.74 -4.84
N ASP A 582 -1.67 -13.56 -4.55
CA ASP A 582 -1.98 -13.17 -3.17
C ASP A 582 -3.08 -14.03 -2.55
N ASP A 583 -4.02 -14.57 -3.32
CA ASP A 583 -5.07 -15.46 -2.80
C ASP A 583 -4.48 -16.70 -2.11
N VAL A 584 -3.40 -17.28 -2.65
CA VAL A 584 -2.70 -18.41 -2.03
C VAL A 584 -2.06 -18.00 -0.70
N ALA A 585 -1.36 -16.86 -0.68
CA ALA A 585 -0.78 -16.32 0.55
C ALA A 585 -1.86 -15.91 1.57
N ASN A 586 -3.02 -15.45 1.09
CA ASN A 586 -4.13 -15.02 1.92
C ASN A 586 -4.84 -16.20 2.59
N GLU A 587 -5.02 -17.33 1.89
CA GLU A 587 -5.53 -18.57 2.51
C GLU A 587 -4.65 -18.99 3.70
N GLN A 588 -3.33 -18.96 3.52
CA GLN A 588 -2.37 -19.26 4.60
C GLN A 588 -2.44 -18.21 5.73
N ARG A 589 -2.48 -16.93 5.37
CA ARG A 589 -2.58 -15.81 6.31
C ARG A 589 -3.82 -15.91 7.20
N LEU A 590 -4.97 -16.27 6.63
CA LEU A 590 -6.21 -16.43 7.38
C LEU A 590 -6.10 -17.54 8.44
N ILE A 591 -5.44 -18.65 8.11
CA ILE A 591 -5.19 -19.75 9.05
C ILE A 591 -4.27 -19.28 10.17
N VAL A 592 -3.13 -18.66 9.82
CA VAL A 592 -2.15 -18.16 10.79
C VAL A 592 -2.75 -17.11 11.72
N TYR A 593 -3.49 -16.14 11.16
CA TYR A 593 -4.12 -15.09 11.96
C TYR A 593 -5.24 -15.64 12.83
N ALA A 594 -6.02 -16.63 12.36
CA ALA A 594 -7.02 -17.29 13.19
C ALA A 594 -6.38 -18.01 14.39
N GLN A 595 -5.32 -18.78 14.15
CA GLN A 595 -4.58 -19.46 15.23
C GLN A 595 -3.93 -18.47 16.19
N ARG A 596 -3.31 -17.42 15.66
CA ARG A 596 -2.72 -16.35 16.46
C ARG A 596 -3.75 -15.68 17.35
N ASN A 597 -4.95 -15.39 16.83
CA ASN A 597 -6.05 -14.80 17.58
C ASN A 597 -6.56 -15.76 18.67
N GLU A 598 -6.71 -17.04 18.35
CA GLU A 598 -7.11 -18.07 19.32
C GLU A 598 -6.11 -18.17 20.48
N ILE A 599 -4.79 -18.15 20.19
CA ILE A 599 -3.73 -18.13 21.20
C ILE A 599 -3.79 -16.84 22.02
N LEU A 600 -3.96 -15.69 21.37
CA LEU A 600 -4.00 -14.38 22.01
C LEU A 600 -5.23 -14.21 22.93
N GLU A 601 -6.37 -14.79 22.56
CA GLU A 601 -7.62 -14.74 23.33
C GLU A 601 -7.71 -15.81 24.43
N SER A 602 -6.96 -16.91 24.30
CA SER A 602 -6.95 -17.99 25.28
C SER A 602 -6.16 -17.62 26.54
N GLU A 603 -6.71 -17.98 27.71
CA GLU A 603 -6.03 -17.89 29.01
C GLU A 603 -5.10 -19.10 29.25
N ASP A 604 -5.41 -20.26 28.67
CA ASP A 604 -4.64 -21.48 28.81
C ASP A 604 -4.50 -22.20 27.44
N ILE A 605 -3.27 -22.56 27.10
CA ILE A 605 -2.90 -23.28 25.87
C ILE A 605 -2.16 -24.60 26.17
N SER A 606 -2.24 -25.11 27.40
CA SER A 606 -1.52 -26.30 27.85
C SER A 606 -1.83 -27.54 27.02
N ASP A 607 -3.11 -27.73 26.70
CA ASP A 607 -3.59 -28.91 25.97
C ASP A 607 -3.09 -28.88 24.53
N LEU A 608 -3.04 -27.69 23.93
CA LEU A 608 -2.45 -27.48 22.60
C LEU A 608 -0.96 -27.83 22.62
N LEU A 609 -0.22 -27.34 23.62
CA LEU A 609 1.21 -27.61 23.76
C LEU A 609 1.52 -29.08 24.09
N ALA A 610 0.67 -29.75 24.88
CA ALA A 610 0.80 -31.18 25.16
C ALA A 610 0.62 -32.02 23.89
N GLN A 611 -0.34 -31.66 23.02
CA GLN A 611 -0.51 -32.28 21.71
C GLN A 611 0.69 -32.01 20.81
N MET A 612 1.15 -30.76 20.70
CA MET A 612 2.35 -30.40 19.92
C MET A 612 3.59 -31.16 20.40
N ARG A 613 3.79 -31.26 21.71
CA ARG A 613 4.91 -32.01 22.32
C ARG A 613 4.85 -33.49 21.95
N THR A 614 3.66 -34.09 22.02
CA THR A 614 3.46 -35.49 21.63
C THR A 614 3.82 -35.71 20.16
N GLU A 615 3.37 -34.82 19.26
CA GLU A 615 3.70 -34.89 17.84
C GLU A 615 5.20 -34.73 17.58
N VAL A 616 5.84 -33.71 18.17
CA VAL A 616 7.28 -33.43 17.99
C VAL A 616 8.16 -34.57 18.50
N VAL A 617 7.82 -35.14 19.66
CA VAL A 617 8.57 -36.29 20.21
C VAL A 617 8.36 -37.53 19.36
N ASN A 618 7.15 -37.77 18.84
CA ASN A 618 6.89 -38.90 17.95
C ASN A 618 7.66 -38.81 16.64
N ASP A 619 7.67 -37.64 15.99
CA ASP A 619 8.47 -37.43 14.76
C ASP A 619 9.96 -37.60 15.03
N LEU A 620 10.45 -37.10 16.18
CA LEU A 620 11.83 -37.31 16.60
C LEU A 620 12.15 -38.80 16.78
N ILE A 621 11.24 -39.58 17.38
CA ILE A 621 11.40 -41.03 17.51
C ILE A 621 11.42 -41.69 16.13
N ASP A 622 10.49 -41.34 15.23
CA ASP A 622 10.35 -41.96 13.90
C ASP A 622 11.62 -41.84 13.04
N VAL A 623 12.40 -40.76 13.21
CA VAL A 623 13.68 -40.55 12.51
C VAL A 623 14.73 -41.59 12.90
N TYR A 624 14.78 -42.01 14.16
CA TYR A 624 15.81 -42.92 14.69
C TYR A 624 15.30 -44.36 14.92
N ILE A 625 13.99 -44.50 15.11
CA ILE A 625 13.26 -45.75 15.35
C ILE A 625 12.06 -45.75 14.38
N PRO A 626 12.25 -46.21 13.13
CA PRO A 626 11.19 -46.18 12.14
C PRO A 626 10.00 -47.06 12.54
N PRO A 627 8.75 -46.63 12.28
CA PRO A 627 7.57 -47.42 12.62
C PRO A 627 7.57 -48.82 11.97
N GLY A 628 7.34 -49.86 12.76
CA GLY A 628 7.32 -51.27 12.32
C GLY A 628 8.71 -51.85 12.00
N SER A 629 9.79 -51.19 12.39
CA SER A 629 11.16 -51.68 12.24
C SER A 629 11.55 -52.70 13.31
N LEU A 630 12.57 -53.51 13.00
CA LEU A 630 13.16 -54.46 13.97
C LEU A 630 14.18 -53.75 14.86
N ASP A 631 14.38 -54.25 16.08
CA ASP A 631 15.32 -53.68 17.08
C ASP A 631 16.74 -53.45 16.54
N GLU A 632 17.18 -54.25 15.56
CA GLU A 632 18.49 -54.14 14.90
C GLU A 632 18.63 -52.90 14.00
N GLN A 633 17.51 -52.28 13.61
CA GLN A 633 17.45 -51.10 12.75
C GLN A 633 17.37 -49.79 13.55
N TRP A 634 17.25 -49.87 14.86
CA TRP A 634 17.09 -48.70 15.73
C TRP A 634 18.44 -48.01 15.98
N ASP A 635 18.49 -46.69 15.75
CA ASP A 635 19.60 -45.86 16.18
C ASP A 635 19.32 -45.25 17.57
N VAL A 636 19.37 -46.11 18.59
CA VAL A 636 19.10 -45.70 19.98
C VAL A 636 20.12 -44.67 20.48
N SER A 637 21.37 -44.75 20.02
CA SER A 637 22.42 -43.82 20.47
C SER A 637 22.22 -42.43 19.85
N GLY A 638 21.81 -42.37 18.58
CA GLY A 638 21.38 -41.14 17.92
C GLY A 638 20.16 -40.53 18.58
N LEU A 639 19.16 -41.34 18.98
CA LEU A 639 17.97 -40.86 19.67
C LEU A 639 18.29 -40.25 21.05
N GLU A 640 19.13 -40.90 21.86
CA GLU A 640 19.56 -40.35 23.16
C GLU A 640 20.28 -39.00 22.99
N LEU A 641 21.17 -38.90 21.99
CA LEU A 641 21.86 -37.65 21.69
C LEU A 641 20.89 -36.57 21.22
N ALA A 642 19.94 -36.91 20.35
CA ALA A 642 18.96 -35.98 19.83
C ALA A 642 17.98 -35.49 20.92
N LEU A 643 17.54 -36.35 21.83
CA LEU A 643 16.71 -35.96 22.99
C LEU A 643 17.46 -34.99 23.90
N LYS A 644 18.75 -35.24 24.14
CA LYS A 644 19.59 -34.36 24.93
C LYS A 644 19.85 -33.03 24.24
N GLU A 645 20.24 -33.06 22.96
CA GLU A 645 20.55 -31.84 22.22
C GLU A 645 19.31 -31.02 21.95
N ARG A 646 18.20 -31.63 21.49
CA ARG A 646 16.99 -30.92 21.07
C ARG A 646 16.04 -30.55 22.20
N LEU A 647 15.84 -31.44 23.16
CA LEU A 647 14.89 -31.21 24.26
C LEU A 647 15.58 -30.91 25.59
N GLY A 648 16.90 -31.08 25.68
CA GLY A 648 17.63 -30.92 26.95
C GLY A 648 17.34 -32.05 27.95
N ILE A 649 16.82 -33.19 27.49
CA ILE A 649 16.39 -34.30 28.36
C ILE A 649 17.34 -35.49 28.17
N GLU A 650 17.96 -35.93 29.26
CA GLU A 650 18.81 -37.11 29.26
C GLU A 650 17.99 -38.34 29.66
N LEU A 651 17.71 -39.23 28.69
CA LEU A 651 17.02 -40.49 28.93
C LEU A 651 17.96 -41.67 28.63
N PRO A 652 18.06 -42.69 29.53
CA PRO A 652 18.89 -43.86 29.31
C PRO A 652 18.13 -44.93 28.49
N VAL A 653 17.73 -44.58 27.27
CA VAL A 653 16.95 -45.44 26.35
C VAL A 653 17.71 -46.73 26.01
N ALA A 654 19.02 -46.65 25.78
CA ALA A 654 19.88 -47.80 25.51
C ALA A 654 19.97 -48.76 26.70
N GLN A 655 19.83 -48.24 27.92
CA GLN A 655 19.74 -49.07 29.12
C GLN A 655 18.38 -49.75 29.19
N TRP A 656 17.28 -49.03 28.92
CA TRP A 656 15.93 -49.60 28.93
C TRP A 656 15.78 -50.77 27.96
N VAL A 657 16.24 -50.62 26.71
CA VAL A 657 16.16 -51.68 25.69
C VAL A 657 17.02 -52.90 26.06
N LYS A 658 18.14 -52.70 26.76
CA LYS A 658 19.00 -53.81 27.23
C LYS A 658 18.43 -54.55 28.44
N GLU A 659 17.77 -53.83 29.34
CA GLU A 659 17.24 -54.39 30.60
C GLU A 659 15.91 -55.11 30.40
N ASP A 660 15.11 -54.71 29.42
CA ASP A 660 13.79 -55.28 29.16
C ASP A 660 13.62 -55.62 27.67
N SER A 661 13.82 -56.90 27.34
CA SER A 661 13.65 -57.44 25.99
C SER A 661 12.19 -57.53 25.53
N SER A 662 11.22 -57.09 26.34
CA SER A 662 9.80 -56.99 25.98
C SER A 662 9.37 -55.58 25.57
N LEU A 663 10.29 -54.59 25.63
CA LEU A 663 10.08 -53.25 25.10
C LEU A 663 10.07 -53.28 23.57
N HIS A 664 8.89 -53.52 23.00
CA HIS A 664 8.62 -53.28 21.59
C HIS A 664 8.51 -51.77 21.32
N GLU A 665 8.59 -51.39 20.04
CA GLU A 665 8.56 -49.99 19.58
C GLU A 665 7.47 -49.15 20.26
N GLU A 666 6.22 -49.63 20.27
CA GLU A 666 5.08 -48.92 20.86
C GLU A 666 5.27 -48.66 22.37
N ALA A 667 5.73 -49.65 23.13
CA ALA A 667 5.95 -49.52 24.57
C ALA A 667 7.14 -48.60 24.90
N LEU A 668 8.19 -48.64 24.06
CA LEU A 668 9.33 -47.73 24.19
C LEU A 668 8.93 -46.28 23.91
N ARG A 669 8.12 -46.08 22.87
CA ARG A 669 7.57 -44.77 22.49
C ARG A 669 6.71 -44.18 23.60
N GLU A 670 5.78 -44.94 24.16
CA GLU A 670 4.96 -44.50 25.30
C GLU A 670 5.82 -44.13 26.51
N LYS A 671 6.86 -44.93 26.80
CA LYS A 671 7.78 -44.66 27.92
C LYS A 671 8.59 -43.39 27.73
N ILE A 672 9.08 -43.11 26.51
CA ILE A 672 9.78 -41.86 26.18
C ILE A 672 8.84 -40.67 26.31
N LEU A 673 7.64 -40.75 25.73
CA LEU A 673 6.63 -39.70 25.83
C LEU A 673 6.29 -39.37 27.28
N GLN A 674 6.05 -40.39 28.11
CA GLN A 674 5.76 -40.22 29.53
C GLN A 674 6.94 -39.55 30.27
N ALA A 675 8.18 -39.98 30.00
CA ALA A 675 9.35 -39.38 30.64
C ALA A 675 9.54 -37.90 30.25
N VAL A 676 9.26 -37.54 28.99
CA VAL A 676 9.29 -36.15 28.52
C VAL A 676 8.18 -35.31 29.16
N GLU A 677 6.97 -35.87 29.29
CA GLU A 677 5.84 -35.21 29.94
C GLU A 677 6.10 -34.96 31.43
N GLU A 678 6.64 -35.95 32.14
CA GLU A 678 7.04 -35.83 33.55
C GLU A 678 8.13 -34.77 33.74
N ALA A 679 9.13 -34.74 32.85
CA ALA A 679 10.18 -33.73 32.88
C ALA A 679 9.62 -32.31 32.66
N TYR A 680 8.64 -32.16 31.77
CA TYR A 680 7.97 -30.88 31.55
C TYR A 680 7.13 -30.47 32.76
N ALA A 681 6.30 -31.38 33.28
CA ALA A 681 5.46 -31.13 34.45
C ALA A 681 6.30 -30.68 35.67
N ALA A 682 7.46 -31.31 35.89
CA ALA A 682 8.39 -30.90 36.95
C ALA A 682 8.89 -29.45 36.78
N LYS A 683 9.07 -28.98 35.54
CA LYS A 683 9.42 -27.57 35.27
C LYS A 683 8.26 -26.62 35.54
N VAL A 684 7.04 -27.02 35.19
CA VAL A 684 5.83 -26.21 35.50
C VAL A 684 5.70 -26.04 37.02
N ASP A 685 5.92 -27.11 37.78
CA ASP A 685 5.89 -27.08 39.25
C ASP A 685 6.99 -26.18 39.84
N GLU A 686 8.18 -26.16 39.22
CA GLU A 686 9.33 -25.35 39.69
C GLU A 686 9.15 -23.84 39.41
N LEU A 687 8.62 -23.47 38.24
CA LEU A 687 8.40 -22.08 37.82
C LEU A 687 7.10 -21.48 38.35
N GLY A 688 6.11 -22.34 38.62
CA GLY A 688 4.75 -21.97 38.96
C GLY A 688 3.86 -21.80 37.73
N GLU A 689 2.64 -22.33 37.82
CA GLU A 689 1.70 -22.45 36.70
C GLU A 689 1.41 -21.11 36.00
N GLN A 690 1.11 -20.05 36.75
CA GLN A 690 0.76 -18.75 36.16
C GLN A 690 1.90 -18.11 35.35
N VAL A 691 3.15 -18.24 35.81
CA VAL A 691 4.31 -17.72 35.09
C VAL A 691 4.57 -18.58 33.85
N MET A 692 4.43 -19.90 33.97
CA MET A 692 4.60 -20.82 32.86
C MET A 692 3.58 -20.58 31.75
N ARG A 693 2.29 -20.36 32.07
CA ARG A 693 1.26 -20.07 31.06
C ARG A 693 1.54 -18.80 30.26
N GLY A 694 1.95 -17.72 30.94
CA GLY A 694 2.34 -16.48 30.26
C GLY A 694 3.55 -16.68 29.35
N PHE A 695 4.54 -17.44 29.82
CA PHE A 695 5.74 -17.76 29.04
C PHE A 695 5.45 -18.66 27.84
N GLU A 696 4.67 -19.73 28.02
CA GLU A 696 4.19 -20.63 26.97
C GLU A 696 3.57 -19.86 25.80
N LYS A 697 2.66 -18.93 26.12
CA LYS A 697 1.99 -18.07 25.15
C LYS A 697 2.96 -17.13 24.43
N ALA A 698 3.87 -16.50 25.18
CA ALA A 698 4.85 -15.58 24.61
C ALA A 698 5.80 -16.29 23.63
N VAL A 699 6.33 -17.46 24.00
CA VAL A 699 7.23 -18.24 23.15
C VAL A 699 6.53 -18.70 21.87
N LEU A 700 5.33 -19.26 21.98
CA LEU A 700 4.58 -19.72 20.81
C LEU A 700 4.25 -18.57 19.86
N LEU A 701 3.77 -17.43 20.36
CA LEU A 701 3.48 -16.25 19.54
C LEU A 701 4.74 -15.69 18.87
N GLN A 702 5.85 -15.56 19.62
CA GLN A 702 7.12 -15.05 19.09
C GLN A 702 7.67 -15.95 17.99
N THR A 703 7.64 -17.27 18.22
CA THR A 703 8.12 -18.29 17.27
C THR A 703 7.25 -18.30 16.01
N LEU A 704 5.92 -18.27 16.18
CA LEU A 704 4.97 -18.16 15.08
C LEU A 704 5.23 -16.91 14.24
N ASP A 705 5.33 -15.75 14.87
CA ASP A 705 5.51 -14.47 14.18
C ASP A 705 6.87 -14.39 13.48
N GLN A 706 7.95 -14.91 14.08
CA GLN A 706 9.27 -14.98 13.42
C GLN A 706 9.23 -15.85 12.17
N LEU A 707 8.81 -17.11 12.32
CA LEU A 707 8.79 -18.06 11.21
C LEU A 707 7.79 -17.64 10.12
N TRP A 708 6.70 -16.96 10.48
CA TRP A 708 5.75 -16.41 9.53
C TRP A 708 6.36 -15.32 8.65
N ARG A 709 7.19 -14.44 9.23
CA ARG A 709 7.92 -13.40 8.47
C ARG A 709 8.91 -14.01 7.50
N GLU A 710 9.64 -15.04 7.93
CA GLU A 710 10.54 -15.82 7.08
C GLU A 710 9.77 -16.49 5.93
N HIS A 711 8.63 -17.12 6.23
CA HIS A 711 7.74 -17.74 5.24
C HIS A 711 7.22 -16.72 4.22
N LEU A 712 6.74 -15.55 4.66
CA LEU A 712 6.30 -14.47 3.75
C LEU A 712 7.40 -14.03 2.79
N THR A 713 8.63 -13.95 3.29
CA THR A 713 9.81 -13.60 2.48
C THR A 713 10.13 -14.69 1.46
N ALA A 714 10.10 -15.95 1.90
CA ALA A 714 10.31 -17.10 1.02
C ALA A 714 9.22 -17.19 -0.06
N MET A 715 7.97 -16.88 0.28
CA MET A 715 6.84 -16.79 -0.66
C MET A 715 7.02 -15.69 -1.71
N GLU A 716 7.59 -14.54 -1.32
CA GLU A 716 7.93 -13.47 -2.25
C GLU A 716 9.02 -13.90 -3.23
N HIS A 717 10.07 -14.56 -2.74
CA HIS A 717 11.13 -15.12 -3.57
C HIS A 717 10.60 -16.18 -4.53
N LEU A 718 9.75 -17.10 -4.05
CA LEU A 718 9.10 -18.12 -4.86
C LEU A 718 8.29 -17.48 -6.00
N LYS A 719 7.49 -16.46 -5.69
CA LYS A 719 6.68 -15.74 -6.69
C LYS A 719 7.53 -15.14 -7.81
N LYS A 720 8.74 -14.65 -7.50
CA LYS A 720 9.67 -14.09 -8.49
C LYS A 720 10.35 -15.18 -9.31
N GLY A 721 10.78 -16.28 -8.68
CA GLY A 721 11.52 -17.37 -9.32
C GLY A 721 10.68 -18.33 -10.16
N ILE A 722 9.36 -18.40 -9.94
CA ILE A 722 8.51 -19.43 -10.56
C ILE A 722 8.41 -19.33 -12.08
N HIS A 723 8.61 -18.13 -12.65
CA HIS A 723 8.54 -17.92 -14.10
C HIS A 723 9.64 -18.68 -14.87
N LEU A 724 10.79 -18.93 -14.24
CA LEU A 724 11.90 -19.70 -14.83
C LEU A 724 11.52 -21.19 -15.00
N ARG A 725 10.58 -21.72 -14.21
CA ARG A 725 10.10 -23.10 -14.33
C ARG A 725 9.08 -23.31 -15.45
N GLY A 726 8.55 -22.22 -16.01
CA GLY A 726 7.61 -22.24 -17.14
C GLY A 726 8.20 -22.81 -18.44
N TYR A 727 9.53 -22.96 -18.52
CA TYR A 727 10.21 -23.58 -19.67
C TYR A 727 9.81 -25.05 -19.90
N ALA A 728 9.25 -25.73 -18.89
CA ALA A 728 8.85 -27.15 -18.96
C ALA A 728 7.38 -27.42 -19.37
N GLN A 729 6.67 -26.48 -20.01
CA GLN A 729 5.24 -26.58 -20.39
C GLN A 729 4.25 -26.81 -19.22
N LYS A 730 4.68 -26.61 -17.98
CA LYS A 730 3.79 -26.63 -16.80
C LYS A 730 3.25 -25.23 -16.51
N ASP A 731 2.02 -25.14 -16.00
CA ASP A 731 1.42 -23.88 -15.58
C ASP A 731 2.17 -23.33 -14.34
N PRO A 732 2.85 -22.18 -14.42
CA PRO A 732 3.65 -21.66 -13.30
C PRO A 732 2.85 -21.41 -12.03
N PHE A 733 1.56 -21.07 -12.15
CA PHE A 733 0.72 -20.84 -10.97
C PHE A 733 0.38 -22.13 -10.24
N GLN A 734 0.19 -23.25 -10.95
CA GLN A 734 -0.04 -24.55 -10.30
C GLN A 734 1.19 -25.03 -9.53
N GLU A 735 2.38 -24.83 -10.10
CA GLU A 735 3.64 -25.14 -9.41
C GLU A 735 3.84 -24.21 -8.21
N TYR A 736 3.59 -22.89 -8.36
CA TYR A 736 3.59 -21.94 -7.24
C TYR A 736 2.70 -22.41 -6.09
N ARG A 737 1.46 -22.79 -6.39
CA ARG A 737 0.50 -23.23 -5.37
C ARG A 737 0.94 -24.51 -4.66
N ARG A 738 1.51 -25.48 -5.38
CA ARG A 738 2.01 -26.73 -4.79
C ARG A 738 3.15 -26.45 -3.83
N GLU A 739 4.16 -25.71 -4.30
CA GLU A 739 5.35 -25.39 -3.50
C GLU A 739 5.01 -24.49 -2.31
N ALA A 740 4.14 -23.50 -2.50
CA ALA A 740 3.64 -22.67 -1.41
C ALA A 740 2.94 -23.49 -0.32
N PHE A 741 2.22 -24.56 -0.69
CA PHE A 741 1.56 -25.44 0.27
C PHE A 741 2.56 -26.31 1.04
N GLU A 742 3.54 -26.91 0.34
CA GLU A 742 4.63 -27.68 0.97
C GLU A 742 5.41 -26.81 1.95
N MET A 743 5.82 -25.59 1.54
CA MET A 743 6.48 -24.62 2.40
C MET A 743 5.63 -24.24 3.62
N PHE A 744 4.32 -24.12 3.46
CA PHE A 744 3.42 -23.82 4.58
C PHE A 744 3.30 -24.98 5.58
N GLN A 745 3.29 -26.23 5.11
CA GLN A 745 3.33 -27.40 5.99
C GLN A 745 4.63 -27.46 6.78
N ASP A 746 5.76 -27.21 6.12
CA ASP A 746 7.08 -27.14 6.75
C ASP A 746 7.16 -26.02 7.78
N PHE A 747 6.62 -24.84 7.46
CA PHE A 747 6.48 -23.72 8.39
C PHE A 747 5.67 -24.11 9.63
N MET A 748 4.47 -24.68 9.44
CA MET A 748 3.60 -25.09 10.56
C MET A 748 4.29 -26.15 11.44
N TRP A 749 5.05 -27.06 10.83
CA TRP A 749 5.84 -28.03 11.56
C TRP A 749 7.00 -27.39 12.32
N ALA A 750 7.72 -26.47 11.68
CA ALA A 750 8.82 -25.74 12.30
C ALA A 750 8.35 -24.95 13.54
N VAL A 751 7.18 -24.31 13.47
CA VAL A 751 6.57 -23.60 14.62
C VAL A 751 6.38 -24.55 15.79
N LYS A 752 5.79 -25.73 15.57
CA LYS A 752 5.59 -26.74 16.63
C LYS A 752 6.92 -27.19 17.21
N ARG A 753 7.85 -27.61 16.34
CA ARG A 753 9.16 -28.14 16.76
C ARG A 753 9.94 -27.11 17.57
N GLU A 754 10.10 -25.91 17.05
CA GLU A 754 10.92 -24.87 17.67
C GLU A 754 10.31 -24.37 18.98
N THR A 755 8.98 -24.22 19.04
CA THR A 755 8.29 -23.88 20.29
C THR A 755 8.57 -24.93 21.36
N ILE A 756 8.40 -26.22 21.06
CA ILE A 756 8.62 -27.30 22.03
C ILE A 756 10.09 -27.40 22.43
N GLU A 757 11.03 -27.29 21.48
CA GLU A 757 12.46 -27.28 21.78
C GLU A 757 12.83 -26.11 22.73
N GLN A 758 12.36 -24.89 22.45
CA GLN A 758 12.63 -23.73 23.31
C GLN A 758 12.04 -23.90 24.72
N LEU A 759 10.77 -24.33 24.83
CA LEU A 759 10.09 -24.54 26.11
C LEU A 759 10.78 -25.63 26.94
N THR A 760 11.18 -26.74 26.31
CA THR A 760 11.83 -27.87 26.98
C THR A 760 13.29 -27.59 27.34
N ARG A 761 14.04 -26.79 26.56
CA ARG A 761 15.43 -26.45 26.89
C ARG A 761 15.58 -25.35 27.93
N LEU A 762 14.51 -24.66 28.28
CA LEU A 762 14.55 -23.58 29.25
C LEU A 762 15.26 -24.03 30.52
N THR A 763 16.39 -23.38 30.78
CA THR A 763 17.16 -23.51 32.01
C THR A 763 16.96 -22.22 32.80
N LEU A 764 16.59 -22.36 34.07
CA LEU A 764 16.33 -21.24 34.97
C LEU A 764 17.54 -20.30 35.03
N VAL A 765 17.45 -19.18 34.32
CA VAL A 765 18.21 -17.98 34.66
C VAL A 765 17.27 -17.12 35.50
N ARG A 766 17.74 -16.81 36.71
CA ARG A 766 17.07 -16.12 37.82
C ARG A 766 16.15 -14.97 37.36
N GLN A 767 15.01 -14.81 38.05
CA GLN A 767 13.88 -13.88 37.82
C GLN A 767 14.19 -12.43 37.40
N GLU A 768 15.43 -11.94 37.50
CA GLU A 768 15.83 -10.62 37.00
C GLU A 768 15.80 -10.53 35.46
N ASN A 769 15.83 -11.66 34.73
CA ASN A 769 15.86 -11.66 33.27
C ASN A 769 14.49 -11.60 32.58
N LEU A 770 13.38 -12.01 33.21
CA LEU A 770 12.05 -11.97 32.56
C LEU A 770 11.58 -10.52 32.33
N ALA A 771 11.69 -9.68 33.37
CA ALA A 771 11.42 -8.25 33.24
C ALA A 771 12.46 -7.54 32.35
N ALA A 772 13.70 -8.04 32.30
CA ALA A 772 14.73 -7.50 31.41
C ALA A 772 14.51 -7.89 29.94
N LEU A 773 13.99 -9.09 29.67
CA LEU A 773 13.58 -9.56 28.34
C LEU A 773 12.38 -8.75 27.85
N GLU A 774 11.31 -8.63 28.66
CA GLU A 774 10.16 -7.78 28.34
C GLU A 774 10.57 -6.32 28.10
N ALA A 775 11.49 -5.77 28.91
CA ALA A 775 12.00 -4.41 28.76
C ALA A 775 12.95 -4.24 27.55
N GLN A 776 13.78 -5.23 27.23
CA GLN A 776 14.62 -5.21 26.02
C GLN A 776 13.77 -5.32 24.76
N GLU A 777 12.72 -6.14 24.79
CA GLU A 777 11.78 -6.32 23.67
C GLU A 777 10.99 -5.03 23.43
N GLN A 778 10.45 -4.43 24.49
CA GLN A 778 9.77 -3.13 24.44
C GLN A 778 10.70 -2.01 23.97
N ALA A 779 11.97 -2.02 24.39
CA ALA A 779 12.97 -1.06 23.91
C ALA A 779 13.31 -1.27 22.43
N ARG A 780 13.42 -2.52 21.96
CA ARG A 780 13.68 -2.85 20.55
C ARG A 780 12.51 -2.45 19.65
N LEU A 781 11.29 -2.63 20.12
CA LEU A 781 10.07 -2.22 19.40
C LEU A 781 9.86 -0.70 19.45
N ALA A 782 10.16 -0.04 20.55
CA ALA A 782 10.16 1.42 20.63
C ALA A 782 11.23 2.04 19.69
N GLU A 783 12.40 1.41 19.54
CA GLU A 783 13.37 1.82 18.51
C GLU A 783 12.84 1.63 17.09
N LEU A 784 12.07 0.57 16.84
CA LEU A 784 11.38 0.34 15.56
C LEU A 784 10.27 1.38 15.30
N GLU A 785 9.51 1.80 16.31
CA GLU A 785 8.51 2.86 16.20
C GLU A 785 9.11 4.25 15.93
N VAL A 786 10.22 4.59 16.60
CA VAL A 786 10.91 5.87 16.41
C VAL A 786 11.51 5.98 15.00
N HIS A 787 12.02 4.87 14.45
CA HIS A 787 12.47 4.82 13.06
C HIS A 787 11.32 4.83 12.05
N HIS A 788 10.11 4.44 12.44
CA HIS A 788 8.92 4.49 11.61
C HIS A 788 8.43 5.93 11.42
N ASP A 789 8.39 6.77 12.47
CA ASP A 789 8.02 8.18 12.37
C ASP A 789 8.98 8.99 11.45
N ASP A 790 10.28 8.69 11.48
CA ASP A 790 11.27 9.30 10.60
C ASP A 790 11.14 8.84 9.13
N LEU A 791 10.70 7.59 8.89
CA LEU A 791 10.41 7.07 7.55
C LEU A 791 9.13 7.68 6.94
N PHE A 792 8.11 7.98 7.74
CA PHE A 792 6.93 8.72 7.27
C PHE A 792 7.26 10.18 6.95
N ALA A 793 8.18 10.81 7.71
CA ALA A 793 8.70 12.13 7.36
C ALA A 793 9.47 12.10 6.02
N ASP A 794 10.22 11.03 5.74
CA ASP A 794 11.01 10.90 4.51
C ASP A 794 10.20 10.42 3.29
N MET A 795 9.16 9.59 3.48
CA MET A 795 8.18 9.27 2.42
C MET A 795 7.29 10.49 2.08
N GLY A 796 6.97 11.33 3.06
CA GLY A 796 6.36 12.65 2.84
C GLY A 796 7.29 13.62 2.09
N ALA A 797 8.61 13.51 2.29
CA ALA A 797 9.62 14.29 1.58
C ALA A 797 9.90 13.77 0.16
N GLN A 798 9.82 12.46 -0.08
CA GLN A 798 9.99 11.86 -1.40
C GLN A 798 8.82 12.15 -2.36
N ALA A 799 7.62 12.43 -1.84
CA ALA A 799 6.53 13.01 -2.63
C ALA A 799 6.72 14.52 -2.94
N ALA A 800 7.67 15.19 -2.27
CA ALA A 800 7.91 16.63 -2.39
C ALA A 800 9.17 17.00 -3.20
N ALA A 801 10.08 16.07 -3.48
CA ALA A 801 11.36 16.36 -4.15
C ALA A 801 11.32 16.09 -5.67
N LEU A 802 10.73 17.04 -6.42
CA LEU A 802 11.08 17.28 -7.83
C LEU A 802 11.90 18.58 -7.91
N PRO A 803 12.83 18.71 -8.88
CA PRO A 803 13.89 19.70 -8.79
C PRO A 803 13.42 21.10 -9.17
N GLN A 804 13.77 22.10 -8.34
CA GLN A 804 13.67 23.50 -8.73
C GLN A 804 14.73 23.83 -9.80
N PRO A 805 14.41 24.59 -10.86
CA PRO A 805 15.42 25.26 -11.67
C PRO A 805 15.94 26.48 -10.88
N ALA A 806 17.22 26.45 -10.52
CA ALA A 806 17.89 27.58 -9.90
C ALA A 806 18.12 28.71 -10.92
N LEU A 807 17.44 29.85 -10.71
CA LEU A 807 17.90 31.15 -11.19
C LEU A 807 19.05 31.60 -10.29
N ALA A 808 20.14 32.04 -10.91
CA ALA A 808 21.36 32.47 -10.26
C ALA A 808 21.16 33.70 -9.36
N SER A 809 21.62 33.60 -8.11
CA SER A 809 22.12 34.73 -7.32
C SER A 809 23.09 34.24 -6.26
N GLU A 810 24.30 34.78 -6.27
CA GLU A 810 25.34 34.61 -5.25
C GLU A 810 24.86 35.09 -3.89
N GLU A 811 24.98 34.28 -2.83
CA GLU A 811 25.21 34.78 -1.46
C GLU A 811 25.75 33.67 -0.53
N ALA A 812 26.63 34.08 0.37
CA ALA A 812 27.67 33.28 1.01
C ALA A 812 27.19 32.27 2.08
N ALA A 813 27.95 31.18 2.22
CA ALA A 813 27.75 30.13 3.22
C ALA A 813 27.76 30.65 4.67
N MET A 814 26.69 30.40 5.41
CA MET A 814 26.66 30.48 6.88
C MET A 814 26.73 29.07 7.47
N GLN A 815 27.87 28.73 8.08
CA GLN A 815 28.01 27.56 8.94
C GLN A 815 27.24 27.76 10.26
N THR A 816 26.43 26.78 10.65
CA THR A 816 25.70 26.75 11.92
C THR A 816 26.64 26.39 13.08
N VAL A 817 26.91 27.36 13.96
CA VAL A 817 27.68 27.15 15.20
C VAL A 817 26.78 26.54 16.29
N ARG A 818 27.06 25.30 16.72
CA ARG A 818 26.48 24.72 17.96
C ARG A 818 26.99 25.50 19.18
N ARG A 819 26.09 26.03 20.01
CA ARG A 819 26.42 26.80 21.24
C ARG A 819 26.63 25.88 22.44
N ASN A 820 27.72 26.10 23.18
CA ASN A 820 28.07 25.37 24.41
C ASN A 820 27.46 25.95 25.72
N THR A 821 26.44 26.81 25.65
CA THR A 821 25.82 27.38 26.85
C THR A 821 24.28 27.40 26.79
N PRO A 822 23.59 27.09 27.92
CA PRO A 822 22.13 27.04 27.97
C PRO A 822 21.50 28.41 27.70
N LYS A 823 20.35 28.40 27.01
CA LYS A 823 19.64 29.60 26.56
C LYS A 823 19.06 30.36 27.76
N VAL A 824 19.61 31.54 28.05
CA VAL A 824 19.12 32.40 29.15
C VAL A 824 17.72 32.92 28.84
N GLY A 825 16.76 32.67 29.73
CA GLY A 825 15.38 33.09 29.61
C GLY A 825 15.22 34.60 29.77
N ARG A 826 14.20 35.18 29.11
CA ARG A 826 13.94 36.64 29.13
C ARG A 826 13.81 37.25 30.53
N ASN A 827 13.37 36.48 31.51
CA ASN A 827 13.17 36.93 32.89
C ASN A 827 14.31 36.55 33.84
N ASP A 828 15.33 35.82 33.38
CA ASP A 828 16.45 35.38 34.19
C ASP A 828 17.44 36.52 34.46
N PRO A 829 18.26 36.42 35.52
CA PRO A 829 19.33 37.37 35.78
C PRO A 829 20.24 37.49 34.55
N CYS A 830 20.50 38.72 34.12
CA CYS A 830 21.29 38.96 32.92
C CYS A 830 22.74 38.50 33.16
N PRO A 831 23.31 37.66 32.27
CA PRO A 831 24.64 37.05 32.46
C PRO A 831 25.80 38.06 32.44
N CYS A 832 25.55 39.33 32.12
CA CYS A 832 26.55 40.40 32.24
C CYS A 832 26.83 40.84 33.69
N GLY A 833 26.18 40.22 34.69
CA GLY A 833 26.41 40.50 36.11
C GLY A 833 25.71 41.77 36.62
N SER A 834 24.81 42.38 35.84
CA SER A 834 24.14 43.64 36.19
C SER A 834 23.05 43.51 37.25
N GLY A 835 22.69 42.29 37.66
CA GLY A 835 21.61 42.00 38.62
C GLY A 835 20.19 42.27 38.10
N ARG A 836 20.02 42.72 36.85
CA ARG A 836 18.70 42.99 36.23
C ARG A 836 18.25 41.82 35.36
N LYS A 837 16.93 41.67 35.13
CA LYS A 837 16.38 40.65 34.22
C LYS A 837 16.86 40.87 32.78
N TYR A 838 17.17 39.80 32.04
CA TYR A 838 17.75 39.86 30.71
C TYR A 838 17.00 40.80 29.74
N LYS A 839 15.66 40.73 29.70
CA LYS A 839 14.81 41.60 28.84
C LYS A 839 14.92 43.11 29.12
N HIS A 840 15.42 43.50 30.29
CA HIS A 840 15.61 44.90 30.67
C HIS A 840 17.08 45.34 30.67
N CYS A 841 17.98 44.46 30.25
CA CYS A 841 19.41 44.72 30.10
C CYS A 841 19.85 44.31 28.69
N CYS A 842 20.71 43.30 28.53
CA CYS A 842 21.27 42.89 27.24
C CYS A 842 20.22 42.35 26.25
N GLY A 843 19.04 41.96 26.72
CA GLY A 843 17.91 41.52 25.88
C GLY A 843 16.87 42.61 25.63
N LYS A 844 17.16 43.89 25.96
CA LYS A 844 16.26 45.01 25.70
C LYS A 844 16.40 45.45 24.24
N LEU A 845 15.40 45.11 23.42
CA LEU A 845 15.29 45.61 22.05
C LEU A 845 14.85 47.07 22.10
N SER A 846 15.67 47.98 21.56
CA SER A 846 15.35 49.40 21.35
C SER A 846 14.49 49.58 20.11
#